data_AF-A0A3M0I974-F1
#
_entry.id   AF-A0A3M0I974-F1
#
_cell.length_a   1.000
_cell.length_b   1.000
_cell.length_c   1.000
_cell.angle_alpha   90.00
_cell.angle_beta   90.00
_cell.angle_gamma   90.00
#
_symmetry.space_group_name_H-M   'P 1'
#
loop_
_entity.id
_entity.type
_entity.pdbx_description
1 polymer ?
#
loop_
_entity_poly.entity_id
_entity_poly.type
_entity_poly.pdbx_seq_one_letter_code
_entity_poly.pdbx_strand_id
1 'polypeptide(L)'
;MALVLSLVVAVFVGLISPAAAADDRGLSEDLVLTLNASDLGVDPAGLRDIVPEMQADIREHRGLGNALKQALADSNVNTTVNTSEWPNFQGTVDVTSDGAGLAITVPKGEITTAGFWTGVAASLIGYAAGYGLRVLCIAGLTSTGVGAATIPLVCTPLQGAVTGIVTAIVNHGFAGDLGSRESIRDIIIGGLIGMSIGALWEKYFSPWAKTHVARAFKDVGTWIRSRVPWVDSWLGRGAADGADHLGQELEELENLLNEAMRDWGGLRTPVRVMPLGDSITYGIGDPDGNGYRDHLATSLNRRSVTVDFVGSQTSGSMADRENNGYPGWTIDQIAGPAGRDVPTMRPDVVTLMAGTNDMIHNVDPGNAINRLQRLIDGVLAANPDGFVVVATLTPCTDAAVQARMDSYNAQVREQVGARVARGDRIVLVEMAGVSTQGWPDFVHPNDAAYQQMAAVFSNGVADGIKRGLLPGVTVTGSAEETGGTVAPGSGSGGTAGPVSGGLATINTGDYTLNDVARWLGTGVHALGGLAPAADIRLMDFDGDGDDDYGILGPAGELNVWRNDGGDTNGGKGWVNLGKVALGNLTDPANVRFLDFDGDGDDDYGILGPAGELNVWRNDGGDVAGGHGWTNLGKVAKGGLSTRDNIRFMDADGDGDDDYVILGPNGEMDLWRNDGGDVAGGNGWRDMGRDAKGAGPRGAIRFMDLDGDGDDDYIVLGTQGALLAWRNNGGDRAGGGGWASLGLIAAGTGDGSQVRFMDADLDGDDDYVTLDANGRMRLWANRVIDTGPGVESGGTGQNQGLGGTGLALIDTSKYTLNDISRWFGTGVHAQGAAAAASVRLMDFDGDGDEDYAILGSAGQLDIWRNDGGDSNGGNGWTNLGRVAAGTGDGSKVRFMDFDGDGDDDYVVLGSAGQMDVWRNDGGDIPGGHGWTSLGRVAAGTGDGSKVTFLDFDKDGKDDYGVLGSAGELDVWRNDGGDISGGHGWTSLGRVAAGAGDGSQVRFMDIDGDGDDDYIILGTQGAMLAWRNDGGDTNGGNGWKSLGLVAAGTGDGSKVRFMDVDKDGDDDYVTLEPTSGQMRLWVNRIAH
;
A
#
# COMPACT_ATOMS: atom_id res chain seq x y z
N MET A 1 10.14 6.73 42.71
CA MET A 1 11.39 6.27 42.04
C MET A 1 12.64 7.12 42.43
N ALA A 2 12.55 7.99 43.44
CA ALA A 2 13.69 8.37 44.31
C ALA A 2 14.35 7.14 45.02
N LEU A 3 13.61 6.03 45.01
CA LEU A 3 13.97 4.71 45.47
C LEU A 3 15.14 4.05 44.75
N VAL A 4 15.20 4.15 43.41
CA VAL A 4 16.21 3.42 42.60
C VAL A 4 17.60 3.92 42.94
N LEU A 5 17.78 5.23 43.09
CA LEU A 5 19.10 5.78 43.44
C LEU A 5 19.44 5.65 44.93
N SER A 6 18.46 5.72 45.84
CA SER A 6 18.71 5.46 47.27
C SER A 6 19.10 4.00 47.51
N LEU A 7 18.52 3.09 46.72
CA LEU A 7 18.86 1.67 46.70
C LEU A 7 20.21 1.43 46.02
N VAL A 8 20.49 2.04 44.86
CA VAL A 8 21.81 2.00 44.20
C VAL A 8 22.88 2.48 45.18
N VAL A 9 22.67 3.58 45.89
CA VAL A 9 23.61 4.12 46.87
C VAL A 9 23.78 3.20 48.09
N ALA A 10 22.70 2.64 48.66
CA ALA A 10 22.79 1.72 49.80
C ALA A 10 23.43 0.35 49.44
N VAL A 11 23.07 -0.19 48.27
CA VAL A 11 23.69 -1.37 47.65
C VAL A 11 25.19 -1.11 47.41
N PHE A 12 25.56 0.06 46.92
CA PHE A 12 26.96 0.42 46.63
C PHE A 12 27.77 0.67 47.89
N VAL A 13 27.20 1.30 48.93
CA VAL A 13 27.84 1.42 50.25
C VAL A 13 28.10 0.03 50.85
N GLY A 14 27.18 -0.93 50.65
CA GLY A 14 27.30 -2.32 51.12
C GLY A 14 28.11 -3.27 50.23
N LEU A 15 28.27 -3.00 48.93
CA LEU A 15 28.99 -3.85 47.98
C LEU A 15 30.37 -3.30 47.61
N ILE A 16 30.55 -2.00 47.39
CA ILE A 16 31.86 -1.43 47.02
C ILE A 16 32.78 -1.32 48.22
N SER A 17 32.28 -0.84 49.37
CA SER A 17 33.11 -0.70 50.56
C SER A 17 33.77 -2.03 50.98
N PRO A 18 33.09 -3.19 50.87
CA PRO A 18 33.75 -4.44 51.15
C PRO A 18 34.22 -5.25 49.93
N ALA A 19 33.74 -5.07 48.70
CA ALA A 19 34.34 -5.74 47.52
C ALA A 19 35.72 -5.17 47.18
N ALA A 20 35.96 -3.88 47.45
CA ALA A 20 37.29 -3.29 47.38
C ALA A 20 38.19 -3.70 48.58
N ALA A 21 37.61 -4.18 49.68
CA ALA A 21 38.32 -4.63 50.89
C ALA A 21 38.42 -6.16 51.04
N ALA A 22 37.73 -6.93 50.20
CA ALA A 22 37.73 -8.39 50.20
C ALA A 22 38.96 -8.92 49.45
N ASP A 23 40.12 -8.65 50.02
CA ASP A 23 41.30 -9.48 49.81
C ASP A 23 41.14 -10.71 50.73
N ASP A 24 40.85 -11.89 50.16
CA ASP A 24 40.79 -13.24 50.76
C ASP A 24 40.11 -13.43 52.15
N ARG A 25 39.35 -12.46 52.70
CA ARG A 25 38.86 -12.47 54.09
C ARG A 25 37.35 -12.42 54.35
N GLY A 26 36.50 -12.32 53.33
CA GLY A 26 35.02 -12.33 53.47
C GLY A 26 34.42 -11.13 54.22
N LEU A 27 33.11 -10.91 54.07
CA LEU A 27 32.37 -9.79 54.69
C LEU A 27 32.23 -9.91 56.22
N SER A 28 32.25 -8.79 56.95
CA SER A 28 32.06 -8.77 58.42
C SER A 28 30.59 -8.82 58.87
N GLU A 29 29.65 -8.32 58.05
CA GLU A 29 28.22 -8.18 58.34
C GLU A 29 27.34 -8.54 57.13
N ASP A 30 26.06 -8.85 57.37
CA ASP A 30 25.09 -9.19 56.32
C ASP A 30 24.78 -7.94 55.47
N LEU A 31 24.52 -8.14 54.18
CA LEU A 31 24.12 -7.06 53.28
C LEU A 31 22.62 -6.81 53.46
N VAL A 32 22.24 -5.62 53.92
CA VAL A 32 20.83 -5.24 54.11
C VAL A 32 20.48 -4.05 53.22
N LEU A 33 19.50 -4.22 52.34
CA LEU A 33 18.99 -3.21 51.42
C LEU A 33 17.63 -2.72 51.91
N THR A 34 17.47 -1.44 52.18
CA THR A 34 16.22 -0.89 52.75
C THR A 34 15.54 0.11 51.80
N LEU A 35 14.21 0.07 51.76
CA LEU A 35 13.34 0.74 50.80
C LEU A 35 12.12 1.34 51.50
N ASN A 36 11.99 2.67 51.62
CA ASN A 36 10.83 3.25 52.31
C ASN A 36 9.61 3.43 51.40
N ALA A 37 8.41 3.26 51.96
CA ALA A 37 7.12 3.43 51.29
C ALA A 37 6.92 4.86 50.75
N SER A 38 7.38 5.87 51.50
CA SER A 38 7.31 7.28 51.07
C SER A 38 8.10 7.54 49.79
N ASP A 39 9.21 6.83 49.59
CA ASP A 39 10.10 7.00 48.44
C ASP A 39 9.54 6.31 47.17
N LEU A 40 8.55 5.43 47.37
CA LEU A 40 7.76 4.73 46.37
C LEU A 40 6.43 5.44 46.02
N GLY A 41 6.01 6.44 46.82
CA GLY A 41 4.67 7.03 46.66
C GLY A 41 3.54 6.07 47.00
N VAL A 42 3.82 5.00 47.75
CA VAL A 42 2.84 4.00 48.20
C VAL A 42 2.56 4.14 49.69
N ASP A 43 1.35 3.76 50.09
CA ASP A 43 0.99 3.64 51.51
C ASP A 43 1.84 2.52 52.15
N PRO A 44 2.50 2.76 53.31
CA PRO A 44 3.11 1.71 54.13
C PRO A 44 2.23 0.46 54.34
N ALA A 45 0.91 0.60 54.30
CA ALA A 45 -0.02 -0.54 54.34
C ALA A 45 0.13 -1.48 53.14
N GLY A 46 0.30 -0.95 51.92
CA GLY A 46 0.44 -1.76 50.71
C GLY A 46 1.73 -2.59 50.66
N LEU A 47 2.80 -2.12 51.34
CA LEU A 47 4.01 -2.93 51.50
C LEU A 47 3.77 -4.18 52.36
N ARG A 48 2.93 -4.07 53.39
CA ARG A 48 2.65 -5.21 54.29
C ARG A 48 1.85 -6.32 53.61
N ASP A 49 1.11 -5.97 52.56
CA ASP A 49 0.33 -6.92 51.77
C ASP A 49 1.20 -7.66 50.74
N ILE A 50 2.24 -7.01 50.19
CA ILE A 50 3.08 -7.59 49.12
C ILE A 50 4.31 -8.36 49.63
N VAL A 51 4.88 -8.00 50.80
CA VAL A 51 6.04 -8.73 51.36
C VAL A 51 5.79 -10.24 51.53
N PRO A 52 4.62 -10.69 52.04
CA PRO A 52 4.31 -12.11 52.10
C PRO A 52 4.32 -12.81 50.75
N GLU A 53 3.93 -12.12 49.66
CA GLU A 53 4.00 -12.64 48.29
C GLU A 53 5.45 -12.78 47.82
N MET A 54 6.29 -11.77 48.02
CA MET A 54 7.73 -11.84 47.70
C MET A 54 8.42 -12.97 48.47
N GLN A 55 8.08 -13.14 49.74
CA GLN A 55 8.57 -14.24 50.56
C GLN A 55 8.06 -15.60 50.06
N ALA A 56 6.85 -15.68 49.51
CA ALA A 56 6.31 -16.91 48.92
C ALA A 56 7.07 -17.27 47.64
N ASP A 57 7.35 -16.29 46.79
CA ASP A 57 8.11 -16.47 45.55
C ASP A 57 9.55 -16.94 45.82
N ILE A 58 10.23 -16.35 46.81
CA ILE A 58 11.57 -16.78 47.26
C ILE A 58 11.55 -18.23 47.77
N ARG A 59 10.50 -18.63 48.49
CA ARG A 59 10.35 -20.02 48.97
C ARG A 59 10.09 -20.99 47.83
N GLU A 60 9.24 -20.61 46.88
CA GLU A 60 8.91 -21.40 45.69
C GLU A 60 10.18 -21.71 44.88
N HIS A 61 11.02 -20.69 44.66
CA HIS A 61 12.25 -20.81 43.89
C HIS A 61 13.48 -21.28 44.69
N ARG A 62 13.30 -21.63 45.98
CA ARG A 62 14.33 -22.19 46.88
C ARG A 62 15.54 -21.27 47.10
N GLY A 63 15.28 -19.97 47.22
CA GLY A 63 16.29 -18.94 47.51
C GLY A 63 16.14 -17.70 46.64
N LEU A 64 16.54 -16.56 47.19
CA LEU A 64 16.47 -15.24 46.55
C LEU A 64 17.25 -15.19 45.23
N GLY A 65 18.41 -15.86 45.16
CA GLY A 65 19.21 -15.92 43.94
C GLY A 65 18.46 -16.58 42.77
N ASN A 66 17.72 -17.66 43.02
CA ASN A 66 16.92 -18.32 42.00
C ASN A 66 15.62 -17.56 41.67
N ALA A 67 14.99 -16.92 42.66
CA ALA A 67 13.81 -16.08 42.43
C ALA A 67 14.15 -14.91 41.49
N LEU A 68 15.33 -14.30 41.64
CA LEU A 68 15.81 -13.25 40.73
C LEU A 68 16.09 -13.78 39.32
N LYS A 69 16.68 -14.99 39.19
CA LYS A 69 16.86 -15.62 37.87
C LYS A 69 15.54 -15.88 37.18
N GLN A 70 14.55 -16.39 37.91
CA GLN A 70 13.22 -16.63 37.38
C GLN A 70 12.54 -15.33 36.99
N ALA A 71 12.59 -14.29 37.83
CA ALA A 71 12.01 -12.99 37.53
C ALA A 71 12.62 -12.33 36.28
N LEU A 72 13.91 -12.56 36.01
CA LEU A 72 14.57 -12.13 34.77
C LEU A 72 14.14 -12.99 33.59
N ALA A 73 14.02 -14.32 33.75
CA ALA A 73 13.54 -15.21 32.70
C ALA A 73 12.08 -14.91 32.29
N ASP A 74 11.24 -14.58 33.26
CA ASP A 74 9.81 -14.26 33.06
C ASP A 74 9.59 -12.86 32.48
N SER A 75 10.64 -12.02 32.45
CA SER A 75 10.51 -10.63 32.02
C SER A 75 10.38 -10.45 30.51
N ASN A 76 10.58 -11.50 29.69
CA ASN A 76 10.66 -11.46 28.22
C ASN A 76 11.68 -10.41 27.68
N VAL A 77 12.56 -9.89 28.53
CA VAL A 77 13.57 -8.87 28.24
C VAL A 77 14.90 -9.58 27.99
N ASN A 78 15.56 -9.34 26.85
CA ASN A 78 16.93 -9.82 26.64
C ASN A 78 17.91 -9.00 27.48
N THR A 79 18.06 -9.35 28.77
CA THR A 79 19.01 -8.68 29.65
C THR A 79 20.42 -9.16 29.33
N THR A 80 21.37 -8.26 29.06
CA THR A 80 22.81 -8.54 28.91
C THR A 80 23.47 -9.17 30.16
N VAL A 81 22.68 -9.48 31.18
CA VAL A 81 23.06 -10.14 32.43
C VAL A 81 23.24 -11.64 32.22
N ASN A 82 24.49 -12.09 32.26
CA ASN A 82 24.80 -13.51 32.30
C ASN A 82 24.50 -14.10 33.70
N THR A 83 23.34 -14.75 33.84
CA THR A 83 22.90 -15.39 35.09
C THR A 83 23.44 -16.82 35.29
N SER A 84 24.13 -17.38 34.29
CA SER A 84 24.61 -18.78 34.31
C SER A 84 25.69 -19.02 35.37
N GLU A 85 26.41 -17.96 35.78
CA GLU A 85 27.50 -18.03 36.75
C GLU A 85 27.07 -17.73 38.19
N TRP A 86 25.80 -17.38 38.41
CA TRP A 86 25.33 -16.94 39.73
C TRP A 86 25.13 -18.11 40.69
N PRO A 87 25.69 -18.07 41.91
CA PRO A 87 25.38 -19.04 42.95
C PRO A 87 23.95 -18.84 43.47
N ASN A 88 23.31 -19.91 43.94
CA ASN A 88 22.01 -19.80 44.62
C ASN A 88 22.21 -19.38 46.08
N PHE A 89 22.04 -18.08 46.36
CA PHE A 89 22.04 -17.52 47.71
C PHE A 89 20.61 -17.45 48.26
N GLN A 90 20.45 -17.64 49.56
CA GLN A 90 19.15 -17.84 50.20
C GLN A 90 18.39 -16.53 50.39
N GLY A 91 19.02 -15.51 51.01
CA GLY A 91 18.44 -14.18 51.23
C GLY A 91 17.07 -14.13 51.93
N THR A 92 16.67 -12.97 52.44
CA THR A 92 15.29 -12.73 52.93
C THR A 92 14.77 -11.38 52.49
N VAL A 93 13.46 -11.23 52.50
CA VAL A 93 12.76 -9.97 52.26
C VAL A 93 11.76 -9.79 53.39
N ASP A 94 11.83 -8.67 54.11
CA ASP A 94 11.04 -8.38 55.31
C ASP A 94 10.55 -6.92 55.30
N VAL A 95 9.55 -6.59 56.11
CA VAL A 95 9.20 -5.19 56.38
C VAL A 95 10.19 -4.64 57.42
N THR A 96 10.64 -3.40 57.25
CA THR A 96 11.49 -2.71 58.23
C THR A 96 10.84 -2.65 59.61
N SER A 97 11.65 -2.52 60.66
CA SER A 97 11.17 -2.55 62.05
C SER A 97 10.23 -1.40 62.43
N ASP A 98 10.31 -0.27 61.72
CA ASP A 98 9.38 0.86 61.83
C ASP A 98 8.10 0.68 60.99
N GLY A 99 8.01 -0.39 60.21
CA GLY A 99 6.86 -0.73 59.38
C GLY A 99 6.67 0.20 58.19
N ALA A 100 7.67 1.03 57.86
CA ALA A 100 7.61 2.08 56.86
C ALA A 100 8.35 1.71 55.56
N GLY A 101 8.98 0.54 55.49
CA GLY A 101 9.78 0.13 54.34
C GLY A 101 9.95 -1.38 54.19
N LEU A 102 10.63 -1.78 53.12
CA LEU A 102 11.02 -3.13 52.73
C LEU A 102 12.53 -3.30 52.96
N ALA A 103 12.95 -4.42 53.53
CA ALA A 103 14.33 -4.77 53.82
C ALA A 103 14.69 -6.10 53.14
N ILE A 104 15.64 -6.09 52.21
CA ILE A 104 16.20 -7.30 51.58
C ILE A 104 17.54 -7.61 52.22
N THR A 105 17.70 -8.81 52.78
CA THR A 105 18.93 -9.22 53.48
C THR A 105 19.61 -10.37 52.75
N VAL A 106 20.91 -10.27 52.47
CA VAL A 106 21.75 -11.36 51.96
C VAL A 106 22.80 -11.73 53.02
N PRO A 107 22.85 -12.99 53.49
CA PRO A 107 23.81 -13.41 54.51
C PRO A 107 25.26 -13.22 54.08
N LYS A 108 26.09 -12.69 54.99
CA LYS A 108 27.49 -12.34 54.72
C LYS A 108 28.37 -13.49 54.23
N GLY A 109 28.06 -14.71 54.64
CA GLY A 109 28.79 -15.92 54.26
C GLY A 109 28.54 -16.37 52.82
N GLU A 110 27.54 -15.80 52.15
CA GLU A 110 27.15 -16.13 50.78
C GLU A 110 27.69 -15.14 49.75
N ILE A 111 28.29 -14.02 50.20
CA ILE A 111 28.83 -12.97 49.33
C ILE A 111 30.33 -13.23 49.07
N THR A 112 30.65 -13.65 47.84
CA THR A 112 31.99 -14.04 47.38
C THR A 112 32.64 -12.99 46.48
N THR A 113 33.95 -13.07 46.26
CA THR A 113 34.69 -12.17 45.35
C THR A 113 34.55 -12.60 43.89
N ALA A 114 33.59 -12.01 43.19
CA ALA A 114 33.45 -12.16 41.74
C ALA A 114 32.68 -10.98 41.14
N GLY A 115 32.98 -10.69 39.87
CA GLY A 115 32.37 -9.58 39.11
C GLY A 115 30.85 -9.70 38.91
N PHE A 116 30.24 -10.86 39.18
CA PHE A 116 28.80 -11.11 38.96
C PHE A 116 27.88 -10.36 39.94
N TRP A 117 28.39 -9.89 41.09
CA TRP A 117 27.56 -9.17 42.07
C TRP A 117 27.03 -7.83 41.56
N THR A 118 27.65 -7.27 40.53
CA THR A 118 27.12 -6.10 39.80
C THR A 118 25.78 -6.42 39.13
N GLY A 119 25.69 -7.56 38.43
CA GLY A 119 24.44 -8.07 37.87
C GLY A 119 23.42 -8.43 38.94
N VAL A 120 23.84 -9.05 40.06
CA VAL A 120 22.93 -9.37 41.18
C VAL A 120 22.35 -8.11 41.82
N ALA A 121 23.18 -7.08 42.01
CA ALA A 121 22.75 -5.77 42.50
C ALA A 121 21.72 -5.12 41.56
N ALA A 122 22.02 -5.08 40.26
CA ALA A 122 21.12 -4.53 39.24
C ALA A 122 19.77 -5.26 39.20
N SER A 123 19.76 -6.57 39.40
CA SER A 123 18.54 -7.39 39.44
C SER A 123 17.76 -7.25 40.74
N LEU A 124 18.41 -7.08 41.89
CA LEU A 124 17.74 -6.75 43.14
C LEU A 124 17.02 -5.40 43.06
N ILE A 125 17.64 -4.42 42.41
CA ILE A 125 17.06 -3.09 42.19
C ILE A 125 15.87 -3.16 41.22
N GLY A 126 16.02 -3.87 40.10
CA GLY A 126 14.93 -4.10 39.15
C GLY A 126 13.74 -4.81 39.79
N TYR A 127 14.00 -5.89 40.53
CA TYR A 127 12.97 -6.71 41.17
C TYR A 127 12.17 -5.90 42.20
N ALA A 128 12.83 -5.07 43.00
CA ALA A 128 12.15 -4.16 43.92
C ALA A 128 11.32 -3.08 43.22
N ALA A 129 11.83 -2.53 42.11
CA ALA A 129 11.12 -1.52 41.32
C ALA A 129 9.86 -2.08 40.64
N GLY A 130 9.94 -3.30 40.08
CA GLY A 130 8.81 -3.99 39.49
C GLY A 130 7.68 -4.22 40.49
N TYR A 131 7.99 -4.76 41.66
CA TYR A 131 6.98 -4.98 42.72
C TYR A 131 6.38 -3.66 43.25
N GLY A 132 7.19 -2.59 43.36
CA GLY A 132 6.69 -1.26 43.72
C GLY A 132 5.68 -0.71 42.71
N LEU A 133 5.94 -0.88 41.41
CA LEU A 133 4.99 -0.47 40.37
C LEU A 133 3.73 -1.34 40.37
N ARG A 134 3.84 -2.64 40.64
CA ARG A 134 2.68 -3.52 40.76
C ARG A 134 1.73 -3.05 41.86
N VAL A 135 2.25 -2.61 43.01
CA VAL A 135 1.42 -2.04 44.10
C VAL A 135 0.68 -0.78 43.64
N LEU A 136 1.36 0.12 42.92
CA LEU A 136 0.73 1.33 42.35
C LEU A 136 -0.33 1.00 41.29
N CYS A 137 -0.05 0.02 40.43
CA CYS A 137 -0.98 -0.47 39.41
C CYS A 137 -2.24 -1.08 40.06
N ILE A 138 -2.08 -1.93 41.07
CA ILE A 138 -3.19 -2.54 41.81
C ILE A 138 -4.03 -1.45 42.48
N ALA A 139 -3.40 -0.50 43.18
CA ALA A 139 -4.10 0.58 43.85
C ALA A 139 -4.85 1.49 42.86
N GLY A 140 -4.21 1.83 41.74
CA GLY A 140 -4.79 2.62 40.66
C GLY A 140 -6.00 1.95 40.03
N LEU A 141 -5.86 0.72 39.54
CA LEU A 141 -6.95 0.00 38.88
C LEU A 141 -8.12 -0.32 39.83
N THR A 142 -7.83 -0.63 41.10
CA THR A 142 -8.88 -0.82 42.12
C THR A 142 -9.69 0.47 42.31
N SER A 143 -9.03 1.63 42.32
CA SER A 143 -9.72 2.93 42.48
C SER A 143 -10.62 3.30 41.29
N THR A 144 -10.37 2.71 40.12
CA THR A 144 -11.17 2.88 38.90
C THR A 144 -12.32 1.87 38.74
N GLY A 145 -12.49 0.95 39.70
CA GLY A 145 -13.59 -0.02 39.71
C GLY A 145 -13.33 -1.29 38.89
N VAL A 146 -12.06 -1.56 38.51
CA VAL A 146 -11.68 -2.80 37.82
C VAL A 146 -11.80 -4.00 38.77
N GLY A 147 -12.41 -5.09 38.29
CA GLY A 147 -12.64 -6.29 39.11
C GLY A 147 -11.34 -7.01 39.51
N ALA A 148 -11.33 -7.59 40.72
CA ALA A 148 -10.15 -8.22 41.32
C ALA A 148 -9.54 -9.36 40.49
N ALA A 149 -10.31 -10.01 39.61
CA ALA A 149 -9.82 -11.06 38.71
C ALA A 149 -9.02 -10.51 37.52
N THR A 150 -9.24 -9.24 37.14
CA THR A 150 -8.60 -8.59 35.98
C THR A 150 -7.29 -7.90 36.36
N ILE A 151 -7.16 -7.45 37.61
CA ILE A 151 -5.98 -6.73 38.11
C ILE A 151 -4.68 -7.53 37.95
N PRO A 152 -4.60 -8.84 38.30
CA PRO A 152 -3.38 -9.62 38.13
C PRO A 152 -2.95 -9.81 36.67
N LEU A 153 -3.90 -9.84 35.74
CA LEU A 153 -3.64 -10.00 34.30
C LEU A 153 -2.92 -8.79 33.68
N VAL A 154 -3.01 -7.63 34.34
CA VAL A 154 -2.40 -6.37 33.86
C VAL A 154 -1.17 -6.01 34.71
N CYS A 155 -1.29 -6.07 36.04
CA CYS A 155 -0.22 -5.59 36.92
C CYS A 155 0.94 -6.59 37.09
N THR A 156 0.75 -7.88 36.79
CA THR A 156 1.83 -8.90 36.88
C THR A 156 2.79 -8.85 35.69
N PRO A 157 2.32 -8.80 34.41
CA PRO A 157 3.22 -8.60 33.28
C PRO A 157 4.00 -7.28 33.36
N LEU A 158 3.34 -6.21 33.84
CA LEU A 158 3.97 -4.91 34.08
C LEU A 158 5.12 -4.97 35.10
N GLN A 159 4.98 -5.80 36.14
CA GLN A 159 6.04 -6.04 37.12
C GLN A 159 7.29 -6.64 36.45
N GLY A 160 7.10 -7.65 35.59
CA GLY A 160 8.18 -8.32 34.88
C GLY A 160 8.92 -7.38 33.94
N ALA A 161 8.17 -6.62 33.13
CA ALA A 161 8.72 -5.64 32.19
C ALA A 161 9.59 -4.58 32.89
N VAL A 162 9.08 -3.97 33.97
CA VAL A 162 9.84 -2.93 34.70
C VAL A 162 11.04 -3.50 35.46
N THR A 163 10.94 -4.75 35.93
CA THR A 163 12.09 -5.46 36.50
C THR A 163 13.23 -5.55 35.48
N GLY A 164 12.93 -5.98 34.24
CA GLY A 164 13.92 -6.10 33.16
C GLY A 164 14.51 -4.75 32.73
N ILE A 165 13.68 -3.72 32.53
CA ILE A 165 14.11 -2.37 32.11
C ILE A 165 15.09 -1.77 33.12
N VAL A 166 14.69 -1.75 34.40
CA VAL A 166 15.50 -1.12 35.45
C VAL A 166 16.82 -1.88 35.64
N THR A 167 16.81 -3.20 35.53
CA THR A 167 18.05 -4.00 35.54
C THR A 167 18.94 -3.67 34.33
N ALA A 168 18.40 -3.50 33.13
CA ALA A 168 19.18 -3.16 31.93
C ALA A 168 19.83 -1.77 32.04
N ILE A 169 19.08 -0.75 32.46
CA ILE A 169 19.58 0.62 32.66
C ILE A 169 20.75 0.65 33.64
N VAL A 170 20.61 -0.06 34.76
CA VAL A 170 21.64 -0.10 35.81
C VAL A 170 22.92 -0.77 35.28
N ASN A 171 22.81 -1.83 34.47
CA ASN A 171 23.98 -2.52 33.93
C ASN A 171 24.72 -1.70 32.85
N HIS A 172 24.00 -1.08 31.92
CA HIS A 172 24.61 -0.19 30.91
C HIS A 172 25.24 1.05 31.56
N GLY A 173 24.66 1.55 32.65
CA GLY A 173 25.27 2.63 33.43
C GLY A 173 26.61 2.27 34.04
N PHE A 174 26.84 1.01 34.39
CA PHE A 174 28.15 0.54 34.85
C PHE A 174 29.13 0.24 33.72
N ALA A 175 28.62 -0.16 32.55
CA ALA A 175 29.44 -0.34 31.35
C ALA A 175 29.87 0.99 30.72
N GLY A 176 29.21 2.10 31.06
CA GLY A 176 29.51 3.45 30.55
C GLY A 176 29.08 3.63 29.10
N ASP A 177 28.14 2.81 28.62
CA ASP A 177 27.66 2.74 27.24
C ASP A 177 26.19 3.16 27.09
N LEU A 178 25.57 3.69 28.16
CA LEU A 178 24.26 4.36 28.12
C LEU A 178 24.31 5.46 27.04
N GLY A 179 23.53 5.27 25.97
CA GLY A 179 23.49 6.17 24.81
C GLY A 179 24.02 5.55 23.51
N SER A 180 24.63 4.36 23.58
CA SER A 180 24.96 3.57 22.38
C SER A 180 23.69 2.99 21.76
N ARG A 181 23.66 2.84 20.42
CA ARG A 181 22.54 2.20 19.70
C ARG A 181 22.20 0.80 20.24
N GLU A 182 23.20 0.08 20.75
CA GLU A 182 23.04 -1.25 21.35
C GLU A 182 22.35 -1.18 22.73
N SER A 183 22.76 -0.24 23.60
CA SER A 183 22.10 -0.02 24.90
C SER A 183 20.65 0.45 24.76
N ILE A 184 20.38 1.34 23.80
CA ILE A 184 19.04 1.87 23.53
C ILE A 184 18.13 0.77 22.98
N ARG A 185 18.65 -0.05 22.06
CA ARG A 185 17.95 -1.24 21.54
C ARG A 185 17.59 -2.22 22.67
N ASP A 186 18.52 -2.54 23.56
CA ASP A 186 18.31 -3.54 24.60
C ASP A 186 17.35 -3.05 25.72
N ILE A 187 17.34 -1.74 26.02
CA ILE A 187 16.40 -1.09 26.95
C ILE A 187 14.97 -1.02 26.37
N ILE A 188 14.84 -0.67 25.08
CA ILE A 188 13.55 -0.48 24.40
C ILE A 188 12.90 -1.81 24.02
N ILE A 189 13.63 -2.71 23.35
CA ILE A 189 13.12 -4.03 22.94
C ILE A 189 12.81 -4.88 24.18
N GLY A 190 13.68 -4.81 25.18
CA GLY A 190 13.50 -5.54 26.42
C GLY A 190 12.23 -5.11 27.17
N GLY A 191 12.02 -3.82 27.38
CA GLY A 191 10.91 -3.33 28.21
C GLY A 191 9.52 -3.52 27.65
N LEU A 192 9.40 -3.59 26.33
CA LEU A 192 8.10 -3.42 25.70
C LEU A 192 7.56 -4.74 25.10
N ILE A 193 8.41 -5.74 24.80
CA ILE A 193 7.97 -7.10 24.36
C ILE A 193 7.17 -7.83 25.45
N GLY A 194 7.46 -7.57 26.73
CA GLY A 194 6.71 -8.12 27.87
C GLY A 194 5.29 -7.58 28.05
N MET A 195 4.86 -6.56 27.29
CA MET A 195 3.58 -5.87 27.47
C MET A 195 2.43 -6.36 26.56
N SER A 196 2.63 -7.45 25.80
CA SER A 196 1.67 -7.89 24.77
C SER A 196 0.42 -8.60 25.34
N ILE A 197 -0.61 -7.86 25.78
CA ILE A 197 -1.97 -8.42 25.96
C ILE A 197 -3.07 -7.40 25.59
N GLY A 198 -3.57 -7.47 24.34
CA GLY A 198 -4.97 -7.28 23.92
C GLY A 198 -5.80 -6.08 24.40
N ALA A 199 -7.10 -6.12 24.07
CA ALA A 199 -8.12 -5.05 24.25
C ALA A 199 -8.25 -4.40 25.65
N LEU A 200 -7.57 -4.94 26.67
CA LEU A 200 -7.49 -4.36 28.02
C LEU A 200 -6.46 -3.22 28.13
N TRP A 201 -5.41 -3.23 27.29
CA TRP A 201 -4.36 -2.21 27.22
C TRP A 201 -4.94 -0.82 26.87
N GLU A 202 -5.72 -0.75 25.80
CA GLU A 202 -6.32 0.49 25.30
C GLU A 202 -7.43 1.03 26.22
N LYS A 203 -8.21 0.14 26.83
CA LYS A 203 -9.41 0.54 27.60
C LYS A 203 -9.11 1.06 29.01
N TYR A 204 -8.09 0.53 29.68
CA TYR A 204 -7.84 0.81 31.10
C TYR A 204 -6.44 1.35 31.41
N PHE A 205 -5.41 0.91 30.68
CA PHE A 205 -4.02 1.19 31.05
C PHE A 205 -3.43 2.39 30.30
N SER A 206 -3.64 2.49 28.98
CA SER A 206 -3.16 3.60 28.13
C SER A 206 -3.52 5.01 28.68
N PRO A 207 -4.77 5.27 29.14
CA PRO A 207 -5.12 6.57 29.75
C PRO A 207 -4.39 6.84 31.08
N TRP A 208 -4.20 5.82 31.92
CA TRP A 208 -3.47 5.96 33.18
C TRP A 208 -1.97 6.21 32.93
N ALA A 209 -1.36 5.45 32.02
CA ALA A 209 0.07 5.51 31.69
C ALA A 209 0.46 6.88 31.11
N LYS A 210 -0.32 7.39 30.13
CA LYS A 210 -0.13 8.72 29.53
C LYS A 210 -0.15 9.86 30.56
N THR A 211 -0.86 9.67 31.68
CA THR A 211 -1.03 10.72 32.70
C THR A 211 0.00 10.64 33.83
N HIS A 212 0.57 9.46 34.11
CA HIS A 212 1.37 9.22 35.32
C HIS A 212 2.83 8.80 35.05
N VAL A 213 3.14 8.17 33.92
CA VAL A 213 4.47 7.57 33.66
C VAL A 213 5.52 8.62 33.28
N ALA A 214 5.23 9.52 32.33
CA ALA A 214 6.17 10.55 31.89
C ALA A 214 6.54 11.53 33.02
N ARG A 215 5.54 11.95 33.82
CA ARG A 215 5.77 12.81 35.00
C ARG A 215 6.64 12.12 36.04
N ALA A 216 6.49 10.80 36.23
CA ALA A 216 7.30 10.03 37.16
C ALA A 216 8.78 9.97 36.76
N PHE A 217 9.13 9.84 35.48
CA PHE A 217 10.53 9.86 35.02
C PHE A 217 11.19 11.23 35.18
N LYS A 218 10.47 12.31 34.83
CA LYS A 218 10.92 13.70 34.99
C LYS A 218 11.20 14.07 36.45
N ASP A 219 10.28 13.72 37.35
CA ASP A 219 10.42 13.97 38.80
C ASP A 219 11.63 13.22 39.38
N VAL A 220 11.99 12.09 38.78
CA VAL A 220 13.15 11.26 39.19
C VAL A 220 14.46 11.85 38.72
N GLY A 221 14.60 12.21 37.44
CA GLY A 221 15.83 12.83 36.93
C GLY A 221 16.16 14.14 37.66
N THR A 222 15.13 14.95 37.93
CA THR A 222 15.25 16.19 38.73
C THR A 222 15.76 15.91 40.15
N TRP A 223 15.25 14.84 40.76
CA TRP A 223 15.66 14.42 42.09
C TRP A 223 17.08 13.83 42.12
N ILE A 224 17.50 13.07 41.10
CA ILE A 224 18.87 12.51 40.97
C ILE A 224 19.90 13.64 40.89
N ARG A 225 19.69 14.62 40.02
CA ARG A 225 20.61 15.78 39.90
C ARG A 225 20.67 16.61 41.17
N SER A 226 19.58 16.67 41.95
CA SER A 226 19.58 17.35 43.25
C SER A 226 20.50 16.70 44.30
N ARG A 227 20.96 15.46 44.08
CA ARG A 227 21.82 14.69 45.00
C ARG A 227 23.28 14.56 44.52
N VAL A 228 23.61 14.98 43.30
CA VAL A 228 24.97 14.99 42.73
C VAL A 228 26.01 15.64 43.66
N PRO A 229 25.75 16.78 44.32
CA PRO A 229 26.72 17.39 45.24
C PRO A 229 27.05 16.53 46.47
N TRP A 230 26.09 15.70 46.92
CA TRP A 230 26.29 14.75 48.01
C TRP A 230 27.07 13.52 47.54
N VAL A 231 26.82 13.04 46.32
CA VAL A 231 27.55 11.92 45.69
C VAL A 231 29.02 12.28 45.47
N ASP A 232 29.32 13.49 44.98
CA ASP A 232 30.72 13.98 44.80
C ASP A 232 31.49 13.98 46.12
N SER A 233 30.83 14.43 47.20
CA SER A 233 31.40 14.48 48.54
C SER A 233 31.76 13.12 49.14
N TRP A 234 31.16 12.02 48.67
CA TRP A 234 31.20 10.73 49.36
C TRP A 234 31.77 9.58 48.52
N LEU A 235 31.49 9.57 47.22
CA LEU A 235 31.87 8.50 46.29
C LEU A 235 32.90 8.98 45.24
N GLY A 236 33.21 10.28 45.23
CA GLY A 236 34.18 10.90 44.35
C GLY A 236 33.61 11.29 42.99
N ARG A 237 34.36 12.14 42.27
CA ARG A 237 33.91 12.80 41.04
C ARG A 237 33.36 11.87 39.97
N GLY A 238 34.00 10.73 39.71
CA GLY A 238 33.54 9.81 38.66
C GLY A 238 32.13 9.25 38.90
N ALA A 239 31.74 9.01 40.15
CA ALA A 239 30.40 8.57 40.50
C ALA A 239 29.39 9.73 40.47
N ALA A 240 29.83 10.94 40.77
CA ALA A 240 29.01 12.15 40.69
C ALA A 240 28.73 12.53 39.24
N ASP A 241 29.73 12.43 38.36
CA ASP A 241 29.60 12.68 36.92
C ASP A 241 28.64 11.67 36.28
N GLY A 242 28.73 10.39 36.68
CA GLY A 242 27.77 9.35 36.25
C GLY A 242 26.36 9.58 36.76
N ALA A 243 26.19 10.05 38.00
CA ALA A 243 24.88 10.38 38.56
C ALA A 243 24.26 11.64 37.91
N ASP A 244 25.08 12.64 37.58
CA ASP A 244 24.63 13.85 36.89
C ASP A 244 24.22 13.54 35.45
N HIS A 245 25.03 12.74 34.74
CA HIS A 245 24.72 12.29 33.39
C HIS A 245 23.45 11.42 33.35
N LEU A 246 23.31 10.44 34.26
CA LEU A 246 22.07 9.65 34.40
C LEU A 246 20.85 10.52 34.72
N GLY A 247 21.02 11.55 35.56
CA GLY A 247 19.95 12.49 35.89
C GLY A 247 19.54 13.39 34.72
N GLN A 248 20.49 13.76 33.85
CA GLN A 248 20.22 14.49 32.61
C GLN A 248 19.51 13.59 31.60
N GLU A 249 20.03 12.39 31.37
CA GLU A 249 19.44 11.39 30.47
C GLU A 249 18.02 11.00 30.89
N LEU A 250 17.71 10.89 32.20
CA LEU A 250 16.35 10.57 32.68
C LEU A 250 15.35 11.74 32.58
N GLU A 251 15.83 12.98 32.58
CA GLU A 251 14.99 14.16 32.29
C GLU A 251 14.77 14.34 30.79
N GLU A 252 15.78 14.03 29.99
CA GLU A 252 15.71 14.02 28.52
C GLU A 252 14.98 12.77 28.00
N LEU A 253 14.89 11.72 28.82
CA LEU A 253 14.09 10.51 28.57
C LEU A 253 12.60 10.84 28.43
N GLU A 254 12.11 12.01 28.88
CA GLU A 254 10.75 12.47 28.58
C GLU A 254 10.56 12.62 27.05
N ASN A 255 11.55 13.20 26.36
CA ASN A 255 11.50 13.36 24.92
C ASN A 255 11.80 12.03 24.22
N LEU A 256 12.75 11.23 24.72
CA LEU A 256 13.03 9.91 24.16
C LEU A 256 11.95 8.86 24.45
N LEU A 257 11.16 8.94 25.54
CA LEU A 257 9.97 8.10 25.73
C LEU A 257 8.80 8.63 24.93
N ASN A 258 8.65 9.94 24.74
CA ASN A 258 7.62 10.46 23.84
C ASN A 258 7.94 10.16 22.37
N GLU A 259 9.23 10.11 22.01
CA GLU A 259 9.75 9.72 20.69
C GLU A 259 9.80 8.18 20.54
N ALA A 260 10.20 7.43 21.56
CA ALA A 260 10.15 5.96 21.54
C ALA A 260 8.73 5.42 21.72
N MET A 261 7.80 6.09 22.43
CA MET A 261 6.36 5.75 22.37
C MET A 261 5.75 6.17 21.02
N ARG A 262 6.39 7.09 20.29
CA ARG A 262 6.11 7.42 18.88
C ARG A 262 6.64 6.33 17.94
N ASP A 263 7.85 5.83 18.16
CA ASP A 263 8.56 4.90 17.26
C ASP A 263 8.26 3.42 17.58
N TRP A 264 7.99 3.07 18.84
CA TRP A 264 7.52 1.74 19.26
C TRP A 264 6.00 1.61 19.14
N GLY A 265 5.31 2.71 18.84
CA GLY A 265 4.01 2.76 18.20
C GLY A 265 4.09 2.40 16.72
N GLY A 266 4.75 1.28 16.38
CA GLY A 266 4.60 0.56 15.11
C GLY A 266 3.17 0.03 14.86
N LEU A 267 2.19 0.56 15.63
CA LEU A 267 0.79 0.69 15.29
C LEU A 267 0.41 2.19 15.42
N ARG A 268 0.81 2.95 14.39
CA ARG A 268 0.25 4.19 13.84
C ARG A 268 0.21 5.45 14.73
N THR A 269 1.03 6.45 14.38
CA THR A 269 0.85 7.86 14.82
C THR A 269 -0.55 8.34 14.39
N PRO A 270 -1.39 8.89 15.28
CA PRO A 270 -2.69 9.44 14.89
C PRO A 270 -2.54 10.61 13.91
N VAL A 271 -3.29 10.56 12.82
CA VAL A 271 -3.38 11.62 11.81
C VAL A 271 -4.14 12.81 12.41
N ARG A 272 -3.51 13.99 12.41
CA ARG A 272 -4.09 15.23 12.92
C ARG A 272 -5.08 15.79 11.90
N VAL A 273 -6.37 15.72 12.18
CA VAL A 273 -7.41 16.17 11.25
C VAL A 273 -7.99 17.49 11.74
N MET A 274 -8.03 18.53 10.90
CA MET A 274 -8.71 19.80 11.19
C MET A 274 -10.01 19.90 10.39
N PRO A 275 -11.19 19.78 11.04
CA PRO A 275 -12.48 20.07 10.43
C PRO A 275 -12.68 21.58 10.30
N LEU A 276 -12.64 22.11 9.08
CA LEU A 276 -12.71 23.55 8.79
C LEU A 276 -13.97 23.89 7.98
N GLY A 277 -14.83 24.75 8.51
CA GLY A 277 -16.06 25.12 7.81
C GLY A 277 -17.00 25.97 8.66
N ASP A 278 -18.31 25.82 8.43
CA ASP A 278 -19.36 26.61 9.07
C ASP A 278 -20.17 25.84 10.13
N SER A 279 -21.48 26.08 10.25
CA SER A 279 -22.35 25.42 11.22
C SER A 279 -22.50 23.92 10.98
N ILE A 280 -22.37 23.45 9.73
CA ILE A 280 -22.45 22.03 9.43
C ILE A 280 -21.19 21.33 9.96
N THR A 281 -20.02 21.93 9.75
CA THR A 281 -18.78 21.47 10.39
C THR A 281 -18.87 21.56 11.90
N TYR A 282 -19.47 22.61 12.48
CA TYR A 282 -19.66 22.71 13.93
C TYR A 282 -20.53 21.57 14.50
N GLY A 283 -21.44 20.99 13.70
CA GLY A 283 -22.33 19.89 14.10
C GLY A 283 -23.74 20.35 14.47
N ILE A 284 -24.21 21.50 13.94
CA ILE A 284 -25.60 21.95 14.18
C ILE A 284 -26.57 21.00 13.45
N GLY A 285 -27.64 20.59 14.12
CA GLY A 285 -28.65 19.67 13.58
C GLY A 285 -28.49 18.23 14.05
N ASP A 286 -27.31 17.87 14.54
CA ASP A 286 -27.04 16.63 15.27
C ASP A 286 -27.46 16.77 16.75
N PRO A 287 -28.28 15.86 17.31
CA PRO A 287 -28.63 15.84 18.73
C PRO A 287 -27.43 15.87 19.69
N ASP A 288 -26.32 15.22 19.31
CA ASP A 288 -25.11 15.12 20.13
C ASP A 288 -24.11 16.26 19.86
N GLY A 289 -24.35 17.07 18.81
CA GLY A 289 -23.52 18.21 18.43
C GLY A 289 -22.14 17.83 17.88
N ASN A 290 -21.93 16.56 17.54
CA ASN A 290 -20.67 16.03 17.00
C ASN A 290 -20.57 16.30 15.49
N GLY A 291 -21.69 16.35 14.78
CA GLY A 291 -21.74 16.44 13.32
C GLY A 291 -21.12 15.20 12.68
N TYR A 292 -20.43 15.36 11.54
CA TYR A 292 -19.77 14.23 10.88
C TYR A 292 -18.51 13.72 11.60
N ARG A 293 -18.00 14.43 12.62
CA ARG A 293 -16.66 14.16 13.20
C ARG A 293 -16.56 12.82 13.91
N ASP A 294 -17.57 12.45 14.70
CA ASP A 294 -17.55 11.20 15.48
C ASP A 294 -17.64 9.97 14.56
N HIS A 295 -18.52 10.07 13.55
CA HIS A 295 -18.60 9.10 12.46
C HIS A 295 -17.29 9.05 11.67
N LEU A 296 -16.68 10.20 11.35
CA LEU A 296 -15.42 10.27 10.59
C LEU A 296 -14.25 9.63 11.33
N ALA A 297 -14.11 9.89 12.64
CA ALA A 297 -13.11 9.21 13.46
C ALA A 297 -13.37 7.69 13.50
N THR A 298 -14.63 7.27 13.61
CA THR A 298 -15.00 5.84 13.57
C THR A 298 -14.66 5.20 12.23
N SER A 299 -14.92 5.89 11.11
CA SER A 299 -14.63 5.42 9.76
C SER A 299 -13.13 5.33 9.48
N LEU A 300 -12.36 6.33 9.89
CA LEU A 300 -10.91 6.33 9.75
C LEU A 300 -10.26 5.28 10.65
N ASN A 301 -10.74 5.11 11.89
CA ASN A 301 -10.28 4.04 12.78
C ASN A 301 -10.53 2.64 12.19
N ARG A 302 -11.66 2.41 11.49
CA ARG A 302 -11.93 1.14 10.78
C ARG A 302 -10.92 0.88 9.67
N ARG A 303 -10.42 1.94 9.04
CA ARG A 303 -9.32 1.91 8.06
C ARG A 303 -7.93 1.88 8.70
N SER A 304 -7.91 1.60 10.00
CA SER A 304 -6.75 1.64 10.88
C SER A 304 -6.09 3.04 10.97
N VAL A 305 -6.69 4.10 10.45
CA VAL A 305 -6.17 5.47 10.59
C VAL A 305 -6.69 6.07 11.89
N THR A 306 -5.86 6.07 12.93
CA THR A 306 -6.18 6.75 14.18
C THR A 306 -6.22 8.27 13.97
N VAL A 307 -7.19 8.97 14.52
CA VAL A 307 -7.37 10.42 14.34
C VAL A 307 -7.11 11.19 15.64
N ASP A 308 -6.49 12.36 15.52
CA ASP A 308 -6.43 13.43 16.53
C ASP A 308 -7.09 14.68 15.91
N PHE A 309 -8.30 15.04 16.34
CA PHE A 309 -8.95 16.25 15.86
C PHE A 309 -8.29 17.49 16.45
N VAL A 310 -8.04 18.48 15.60
CA VAL A 310 -7.40 19.73 16.01
C VAL A 310 -8.22 20.92 15.56
N GLY A 311 -8.32 21.93 16.41
CA GLY A 311 -9.00 23.17 16.09
C GLY A 311 -9.17 24.12 17.28
N SER A 312 -9.59 25.35 17.00
CA SER A 312 -9.75 26.38 18.05
C SER A 312 -11.13 26.39 18.71
N GLN A 313 -12.08 25.63 18.15
CA GLN A 313 -13.44 25.46 18.66
C GLN A 313 -13.61 24.06 19.26
N THR A 314 -14.59 23.91 20.14
CA THR A 314 -15.02 22.60 20.63
C THR A 314 -16.54 22.52 20.60
N SER A 315 -17.08 21.37 20.20
CA SER A 315 -18.53 21.13 20.10
C SER A 315 -18.85 19.64 20.12
N GLY A 316 -19.94 19.29 20.78
CA GLY A 316 -20.44 17.93 20.87
C GLY A 316 -20.06 17.17 22.14
N SER A 317 -20.48 15.91 22.20
CA SER A 317 -20.28 14.98 23.32
C SER A 317 -19.11 13.99 23.12
N MET A 318 -18.54 13.92 21.91
CA MET A 318 -17.42 13.03 21.59
C MET A 318 -16.15 13.37 22.40
N ALA A 319 -15.27 12.37 22.56
CA ALA A 319 -14.08 12.49 23.38
C ALA A 319 -13.06 13.51 22.84
N ASP A 320 -12.91 13.57 21.51
CA ASP A 320 -12.00 14.44 20.77
C ASP A 320 -12.83 15.38 19.87
N ARG A 321 -13.11 16.59 20.36
CA ARG A 321 -14.23 17.44 19.91
C ARG A 321 -13.77 18.74 19.25
N GLU A 322 -12.47 18.88 19.08
CA GLU A 322 -11.76 20.02 18.56
C GLU A 322 -12.09 20.22 17.07
N ASN A 323 -12.36 21.46 16.67
CA ASN A 323 -12.69 21.78 15.27
C ASN A 323 -12.53 23.28 14.96
N ASN A 324 -12.73 23.61 13.69
CA ASN A 324 -12.79 24.97 13.15
C ASN A 324 -14.13 25.21 12.42
N GLY A 325 -15.24 24.79 13.01
CA GLY A 325 -16.59 25.13 12.56
C GLY A 325 -17.07 26.48 13.10
N TYR A 326 -17.55 27.36 12.22
CA TYR A 326 -18.03 28.70 12.58
C TYR A 326 -19.47 28.94 12.10
N PRO A 327 -20.47 28.72 12.97
CA PRO A 327 -21.87 28.91 12.61
C PRO A 327 -22.18 30.31 12.04
N GLY A 328 -22.79 30.34 10.85
CA GLY A 328 -23.21 31.57 10.17
C GLY A 328 -22.11 32.34 9.43
N TRP A 329 -20.89 31.80 9.34
CA TRP A 329 -19.76 32.49 8.71
C TRP A 329 -19.64 32.18 7.22
N THR A 330 -19.30 33.21 6.45
CA THR A 330 -18.96 33.11 5.01
C THR A 330 -17.51 32.68 4.81
N ILE A 331 -17.13 32.32 3.58
CA ILE A 331 -15.76 31.89 3.23
C ILE A 331 -14.70 32.90 3.69
N ASP A 332 -14.91 34.19 3.44
CA ASP A 332 -13.95 35.26 3.83
C ASP A 332 -13.77 35.35 5.36
N GLN A 333 -14.83 35.06 6.12
CA GLN A 333 -14.76 35.08 7.58
C GLN A 333 -14.03 33.86 8.12
N ILE A 334 -14.22 32.68 7.51
CA ILE A 334 -13.53 31.43 7.84
C ILE A 334 -12.02 31.53 7.55
N ALA A 335 -11.64 32.29 6.51
CA ALA A 335 -10.23 32.45 6.14
C ALA A 335 -9.35 33.10 7.22
N GLY A 336 -9.93 33.97 8.06
CA GLY A 336 -9.20 34.61 9.17
C GLY A 336 -8.69 33.59 10.20
N PRO A 337 -9.59 32.84 10.87
CA PRO A 337 -9.18 31.78 11.80
C PRO A 337 -8.34 30.68 11.14
N ALA A 338 -8.62 30.29 9.90
CA ALA A 338 -7.81 29.30 9.18
C ALA A 338 -6.33 29.72 9.11
N GLY A 339 -6.05 30.97 8.73
CA GLY A 339 -4.69 31.52 8.67
C GLY A 339 -4.00 31.65 10.04
N ARG A 340 -4.76 31.63 11.15
CA ARG A 340 -4.22 31.63 12.51
C ARG A 340 -3.96 30.20 13.02
N ASP A 341 -4.91 29.29 12.79
CA ASP A 341 -4.96 28.00 13.46
C ASP A 341 -4.16 26.92 12.71
N VAL A 342 -4.20 26.89 11.37
CA VAL A 342 -3.42 25.94 10.55
C VAL A 342 -1.92 25.95 10.86
N PRO A 343 -1.21 27.10 10.86
CA PRO A 343 0.23 27.11 11.15
C PRO A 343 0.54 26.81 12.63
N THR A 344 -0.40 27.08 13.54
CA THR A 344 -0.21 26.85 14.98
C THR A 344 -0.43 25.40 15.36
N MET A 345 -1.43 24.76 14.76
CA MET A 345 -1.88 23.42 15.11
C MET A 345 -1.30 22.35 14.19
N ARG A 346 -0.74 22.73 13.03
CA ARG A 346 -0.12 21.84 12.03
C ARG A 346 -0.94 20.56 11.81
N PRO A 347 -2.15 20.65 11.23
CA PRO A 347 -2.92 19.47 10.89
C PRO A 347 -2.23 18.68 9.77
N ASP A 348 -2.34 17.36 9.76
CA ASP A 348 -1.89 16.52 8.65
C ASP A 348 -2.93 16.55 7.52
N VAL A 349 -4.22 16.63 7.87
CA VAL A 349 -5.33 16.75 6.93
C VAL A 349 -6.29 17.86 7.34
N VAL A 350 -6.72 18.69 6.38
CA VAL A 350 -7.81 19.66 6.58
C VAL A 350 -9.04 19.20 5.80
N THR A 351 -10.14 18.89 6.49
CA THR A 351 -11.44 18.71 5.81
C THR A 351 -12.10 20.07 5.67
N LEU A 352 -12.35 20.52 4.43
CA LEU A 352 -12.80 21.87 4.12
C LEU A 352 -14.14 21.86 3.39
N MET A 353 -15.16 22.42 4.04
CA MET A 353 -16.44 22.74 3.40
C MET A 353 -16.86 24.17 3.78
N ALA A 354 -16.82 25.07 2.80
CA ALA A 354 -17.13 26.49 3.00
C ALA A 354 -17.89 27.08 1.81
N GLY A 355 -18.89 27.91 2.10
CA GLY A 355 -19.73 28.58 1.09
C GLY A 355 -21.23 28.49 1.36
N THR A 356 -21.67 27.66 2.31
CA THR A 356 -23.10 27.49 2.65
C THR A 356 -23.75 28.84 2.98
N ASN A 357 -23.13 29.64 3.86
CA ASN A 357 -23.66 30.95 4.25
C ASN A 357 -23.57 31.99 3.12
N ASP A 358 -22.56 31.90 2.24
CA ASP A 358 -22.50 32.72 1.02
C ASP A 358 -23.73 32.46 0.14
N MET A 359 -24.14 31.19 0.00
CA MET A 359 -25.32 30.81 -0.78
C MET A 359 -26.64 31.15 -0.07
N ILE A 360 -26.76 30.89 1.24
CA ILE A 360 -27.97 31.21 2.03
C ILE A 360 -28.24 32.71 1.98
N HIS A 361 -27.22 33.54 2.27
CA HIS A 361 -27.36 34.99 2.34
C HIS A 361 -27.18 35.71 1.00
N ASN A 362 -26.95 34.95 -0.08
CA ASN A 362 -26.70 35.48 -1.43
C ASN A 362 -25.56 36.51 -1.45
N VAL A 363 -24.48 36.21 -0.73
CA VAL A 363 -23.28 37.05 -0.63
C VAL A 363 -22.38 36.72 -1.81
N ASP A 364 -22.49 37.52 -2.87
CA ASP A 364 -21.67 37.42 -4.08
C ASP A 364 -21.36 35.97 -4.54
N PRO A 365 -22.38 35.15 -4.88
CA PRO A 365 -22.19 33.74 -5.20
C PRO A 365 -21.29 33.47 -6.41
N GLY A 366 -21.31 34.36 -7.42
CA GLY A 366 -20.51 34.21 -8.64
C GLY A 366 -19.00 34.36 -8.42
N ASN A 367 -18.59 34.90 -7.27
CA ASN A 367 -17.18 35.09 -6.91
C ASN A 367 -16.79 34.27 -5.66
N ALA A 368 -17.73 33.48 -5.11
CA ALA A 368 -17.47 32.64 -3.95
C ALA A 368 -16.36 31.62 -4.23
N ILE A 369 -16.26 31.09 -5.45
CA ILE A 369 -15.19 30.16 -5.83
C ILE A 369 -13.81 30.80 -5.70
N ASN A 370 -13.64 32.07 -6.08
CA ASN A 370 -12.37 32.78 -5.92
C ASN A 370 -12.01 33.00 -4.45
N ARG A 371 -13.01 33.16 -3.57
CA ARG A 371 -12.78 33.21 -2.12
C ARG A 371 -12.34 31.85 -1.58
N LEU A 372 -12.98 30.76 -2.03
CA LEU A 372 -12.58 29.40 -1.65
C LEU A 372 -11.16 29.08 -2.12
N GLN A 373 -10.82 29.42 -3.36
CA GLN A 373 -9.47 29.24 -3.92
C GLN A 373 -8.40 29.95 -3.06
N ARG A 374 -8.65 31.20 -2.68
CA ARG A 374 -7.74 31.94 -1.76
C ARG A 374 -7.64 31.31 -0.38
N LEU A 375 -8.73 30.75 0.15
CA LEU A 375 -8.71 30.02 1.41
C LEU A 375 -7.84 28.77 1.31
N ILE A 376 -8.01 27.97 0.25
CA ILE A 376 -7.17 26.78 -0.02
C ILE A 376 -5.70 27.18 -0.13
N ASP A 377 -5.39 28.24 -0.88
CA ASP A 377 -4.02 28.75 -1.01
C ASP A 377 -3.40 29.13 0.34
N GLY A 378 -4.19 29.80 1.19
CA GLY A 378 -3.77 30.18 2.54
C GLY A 378 -3.50 28.97 3.44
N VAL A 379 -4.31 27.92 3.33
CA VAL A 379 -4.13 26.67 4.10
C VAL A 379 -2.87 25.93 3.65
N LEU A 380 -2.72 25.71 2.34
CA LEU A 380 -1.55 25.00 1.79
C LEU A 380 -0.25 25.75 2.03
N ALA A 381 -0.25 27.08 1.92
CA ALA A 381 0.93 27.89 2.20
C ALA A 381 1.32 27.89 3.69
N ALA A 382 0.34 27.78 4.60
CA ALA A 382 0.58 27.75 6.03
C ALA A 382 1.01 26.37 6.56
N ASN A 383 0.80 25.31 5.77
CA ASN A 383 1.10 23.94 6.14
C ASN A 383 1.46 23.11 4.89
N PRO A 384 2.71 23.21 4.40
CA PRO A 384 3.15 22.57 3.17
C PRO A 384 3.23 21.03 3.27
N ASP A 385 3.30 20.50 4.49
CA ASP A 385 3.46 19.06 4.77
C ASP A 385 2.12 18.32 4.83
N GLY A 386 0.99 19.03 4.98
CA GLY A 386 -0.36 18.45 5.01
C GLY A 386 -1.10 18.58 3.68
N PHE A 387 -2.31 18.02 3.61
CA PHE A 387 -3.19 18.15 2.44
C PHE A 387 -4.62 18.54 2.80
N VAL A 388 -5.39 18.99 1.81
CA VAL A 388 -6.77 19.50 2.02
C VAL A 388 -7.78 18.62 1.29
N VAL A 389 -8.74 18.07 2.01
CA VAL A 389 -9.93 17.40 1.44
C VAL A 389 -11.04 18.43 1.29
N VAL A 390 -11.23 18.94 0.09
CA VAL A 390 -12.21 19.98 -0.24
C VAL A 390 -13.51 19.34 -0.67
N ALA A 391 -14.61 19.66 0.00
CA ALA A 391 -15.94 19.16 -0.33
C ALA A 391 -16.78 20.18 -1.10
N THR A 392 -17.60 19.71 -2.04
CA THR A 392 -18.78 20.47 -2.49
C THR A 392 -19.75 20.68 -1.32
N LEU A 393 -20.63 21.69 -1.40
CA LEU A 393 -21.68 21.89 -0.39
C LEU A 393 -22.70 20.75 -0.43
N THR A 394 -23.20 20.36 0.74
CA THR A 394 -24.35 19.44 0.85
C THR A 394 -25.61 20.03 0.22
N PRO A 395 -26.58 19.19 -0.19
CA PRO A 395 -27.90 19.66 -0.61
C PRO A 395 -28.62 20.48 0.47
N CYS A 396 -29.68 21.17 0.07
CA CYS A 396 -30.47 22.09 0.87
C CYS A 396 -31.92 21.96 0.41
N THR A 397 -32.88 22.02 1.35
CA THR A 397 -34.30 21.83 1.00
C THR A 397 -35.00 23.10 0.50
N ASP A 398 -34.35 24.27 0.59
CA ASP A 398 -34.83 25.50 -0.04
C ASP A 398 -34.37 25.57 -1.51
N ALA A 399 -35.34 25.52 -2.44
CA ALA A 399 -35.05 25.45 -3.87
C ALA A 399 -34.24 26.64 -4.42
N ALA A 400 -34.39 27.85 -3.85
CA ALA A 400 -33.66 29.02 -4.32
C ALA A 400 -32.20 28.99 -3.83
N VAL A 401 -31.97 28.53 -2.60
CA VAL A 401 -30.63 28.30 -2.06
C VAL A 401 -29.95 27.13 -2.78
N GLN A 402 -30.66 26.01 -2.99
CA GLN A 402 -30.16 24.83 -3.72
C GLN A 402 -29.65 25.21 -5.11
N ALA A 403 -30.42 25.98 -5.89
CA ALA A 403 -29.97 26.41 -7.23
C ALA A 403 -28.67 27.22 -7.21
N ARG A 404 -28.43 28.00 -6.14
CA ARG A 404 -27.15 28.72 -5.96
C ARG A 404 -26.03 27.76 -5.56
N MET A 405 -26.31 26.82 -4.67
CA MET A 405 -25.36 25.76 -4.28
C MET A 405 -24.98 24.88 -5.47
N ASP A 406 -25.91 24.50 -6.35
CA ASP A 406 -25.63 23.74 -7.57
C ASP A 406 -24.65 24.49 -8.48
N SER A 407 -24.90 25.79 -8.70
CA SER A 407 -24.02 26.64 -9.50
C SER A 407 -22.64 26.87 -8.86
N TYR A 408 -22.56 26.90 -7.53
CA TYR A 408 -21.30 27.00 -6.81
C TYR A 408 -20.53 25.68 -6.84
N ASN A 409 -21.20 24.55 -6.56
CA ASN A 409 -20.62 23.21 -6.61
C ASN A 409 -20.09 22.85 -8.00
N ALA A 410 -20.77 23.29 -9.07
CA ALA A 410 -20.24 23.16 -10.44
C ALA A 410 -18.88 23.86 -10.61
N GLN A 411 -18.71 25.07 -10.06
CA GLN A 411 -17.45 25.80 -10.10
C GLN A 411 -16.38 25.18 -9.18
N VAL A 412 -16.78 24.62 -8.04
CA VAL A 412 -15.88 23.86 -7.16
C VAL A 412 -15.32 22.65 -7.92
N ARG A 413 -16.16 21.86 -8.61
CA ARG A 413 -15.71 20.72 -9.41
C ARG A 413 -14.72 21.11 -10.49
N GLU A 414 -15.05 22.14 -11.26
CA GLU A 414 -14.19 22.61 -12.35
C GLU A 414 -12.85 23.16 -11.82
N GLN A 415 -12.88 24.11 -10.89
CA GLN A 415 -11.68 24.87 -10.51
C GLN A 415 -10.84 24.18 -9.45
N VAL A 416 -11.43 23.45 -8.51
CA VAL A 416 -10.67 22.64 -7.55
C VAL A 416 -10.18 21.36 -8.24
N GLY A 417 -11.00 20.74 -9.10
CA GLY A 417 -10.59 19.59 -9.91
C GLY A 417 -9.38 19.88 -10.80
N ALA A 418 -9.32 21.07 -11.42
CA ALA A 418 -8.13 21.49 -12.18
C ALA A 418 -6.85 21.60 -11.32
N ARG A 419 -6.97 21.89 -10.02
CA ARG A 419 -5.83 21.93 -9.10
C ARG A 419 -5.39 20.54 -8.65
N VAL A 420 -6.35 19.65 -8.42
CA VAL A 420 -6.07 18.22 -8.18
C VAL A 420 -5.32 17.64 -9.38
N ALA A 421 -5.76 17.94 -10.61
CA ALA A 421 -5.10 17.48 -11.84
C ALA A 421 -3.68 18.06 -12.05
N ARG A 422 -3.36 19.20 -11.43
CA ARG A 422 -2.02 19.81 -11.43
C ARG A 422 -1.10 19.21 -10.35
N GLY A 423 -1.62 18.35 -9.47
CA GLY A 423 -0.86 17.75 -8.37
C GLY A 423 -0.74 18.64 -7.13
N ASP A 424 -1.58 19.68 -6.99
CA ASP A 424 -1.69 20.37 -5.70
C ASP A 424 -2.10 19.33 -4.63
N ARG A 425 -1.63 19.48 -3.38
CA ARG A 425 -1.94 18.59 -2.23
C ARG A 425 -3.41 18.72 -1.78
N ILE A 426 -4.33 18.39 -2.66
CA ILE A 426 -5.78 18.58 -2.55
C ILE A 426 -6.46 17.29 -3.00
N VAL A 427 -7.52 16.90 -2.29
CA VAL A 427 -8.49 15.89 -2.72
C VAL A 427 -9.86 16.56 -2.81
N LEU A 428 -10.61 16.30 -3.88
CA LEU A 428 -11.96 16.83 -4.08
C LEU A 428 -12.98 15.72 -3.79
N VAL A 429 -13.99 16.01 -2.96
CA VAL A 429 -15.06 15.06 -2.61
C VAL A 429 -16.46 15.62 -2.84
N GLU A 430 -17.41 14.73 -3.16
CA GLU A 430 -18.76 15.09 -3.58
C GLU A 430 -19.83 14.83 -2.50
N MET A 431 -20.59 15.87 -2.17
CA MET A 431 -21.62 15.84 -1.12
C MET A 431 -23.05 15.80 -1.66
N ALA A 432 -23.26 15.87 -2.98
CA ALA A 432 -24.61 15.84 -3.57
C ALA A 432 -25.41 14.55 -3.25
N GLY A 433 -24.73 13.45 -2.90
CA GLY A 433 -25.37 12.19 -2.51
C GLY A 433 -25.95 12.16 -1.10
N VAL A 434 -25.70 13.19 -0.27
CA VAL A 434 -26.18 13.25 1.11
C VAL A 434 -27.70 13.48 1.14
N SER A 435 -28.43 12.57 1.80
CA SER A 435 -29.89 12.62 1.89
C SER A 435 -30.38 13.81 2.70
N THR A 436 -31.36 14.56 2.16
CA THR A 436 -32.03 15.65 2.87
C THR A 436 -33.21 15.20 3.73
N GLN A 437 -33.47 13.89 3.81
CA GLN A 437 -34.65 13.36 4.49
C GLN A 437 -34.54 13.56 6.00
N GLY A 438 -35.55 14.23 6.59
CA GLY A 438 -35.65 14.38 8.04
C GLY A 438 -34.67 15.36 8.66
N TRP A 439 -34.17 16.32 7.88
CA TRP A 439 -33.34 17.41 8.42
C TRP A 439 -34.14 18.29 9.37
N PRO A 440 -33.54 18.79 10.48
CA PRO A 440 -34.24 19.63 11.45
C PRO A 440 -34.65 20.99 10.89
N ASP A 441 -33.90 21.50 9.93
CA ASP A 441 -34.22 22.70 9.17
C ASP A 441 -33.80 22.56 7.71
N PHE A 442 -33.77 23.68 6.97
CA PHE A 442 -33.56 23.62 5.53
C PHE A 442 -32.11 23.36 5.10
N VAL A 443 -31.13 23.44 6.00
CA VAL A 443 -29.70 23.42 5.68
C VAL A 443 -28.82 22.56 6.59
N HIS A 444 -29.28 22.23 7.80
CA HIS A 444 -28.51 21.43 8.74
C HIS A 444 -28.86 19.94 8.62
N PRO A 445 -27.88 19.05 8.35
CA PRO A 445 -28.08 17.61 8.33
C PRO A 445 -28.54 17.04 9.68
N ASN A 446 -29.21 15.89 9.64
CA ASN A 446 -29.42 15.04 10.81
C ASN A 446 -28.26 14.03 10.95
N ASP A 447 -28.27 13.25 12.03
CA ASP A 447 -27.22 12.27 12.34
C ASP A 447 -26.94 11.27 11.18
N ALA A 448 -27.98 10.70 10.57
CA ALA A 448 -27.83 9.79 9.43
C ALA A 448 -27.18 10.45 8.21
N ALA A 449 -27.53 11.71 7.92
CA ALA A 449 -26.90 12.48 6.85
C ALA A 449 -25.44 12.88 7.20
N TYR A 450 -25.15 13.15 8.47
CA TYR A 450 -23.77 13.36 8.95
C TYR A 450 -22.90 12.11 8.84
N GLN A 451 -23.47 10.92 9.02
CA GLN A 451 -22.78 9.65 8.76
C GLN A 451 -22.41 9.51 7.27
N GLN A 452 -23.29 9.88 6.35
CA GLN A 452 -22.99 9.89 4.91
C GLN A 452 -21.88 10.90 4.57
N MET A 453 -21.90 12.09 5.18
CA MET A 453 -20.81 13.07 5.02
C MET A 453 -19.48 12.54 5.56
N ALA A 454 -19.50 11.84 6.69
CA ALA A 454 -18.31 11.24 7.28
C ALA A 454 -17.69 10.19 6.36
N ALA A 455 -18.51 9.36 5.71
CA ALA A 455 -18.08 8.40 4.71
C ALA A 455 -17.37 9.10 3.52
N VAL A 456 -17.98 10.16 2.97
CA VAL A 456 -17.39 10.98 1.89
C VAL A 456 -16.03 11.55 2.30
N PHE A 457 -15.92 12.16 3.48
CA PHE A 457 -14.67 12.71 3.96
C PHE A 457 -13.63 11.64 4.26
N SER A 458 -14.04 10.50 4.84
CA SER A 458 -13.15 9.35 5.09
C SER A 458 -12.54 8.85 3.78
N ASN A 459 -13.34 8.75 2.70
CA ASN A 459 -12.89 8.37 1.37
C ASN A 459 -11.85 9.36 0.83
N GLY A 460 -12.11 10.67 0.95
CA GLY A 460 -11.15 11.69 0.53
C GLY A 460 -9.83 11.66 1.32
N VAL A 461 -9.89 11.39 2.63
CA VAL A 461 -8.68 11.24 3.46
C VAL A 461 -7.90 10.00 3.03
N ALA A 462 -8.57 8.87 2.81
CA ALA A 462 -7.94 7.63 2.37
C ALA A 462 -7.31 7.76 0.98
N ASP A 463 -8.00 8.39 0.02
CA ASP A 463 -7.47 8.69 -1.32
C ASP A 463 -6.22 9.57 -1.26
N GLY A 464 -6.22 10.61 -0.40
CA GLY A 464 -5.03 11.44 -0.19
C GLY A 464 -3.85 10.65 0.38
N ILE A 465 -4.09 9.76 1.34
CA ILE A 465 -3.04 8.88 1.89
C ILE A 465 -2.52 7.90 0.83
N LYS A 466 -3.42 7.26 0.05
CA LYS A 466 -3.06 6.35 -1.05
C LYS A 466 -2.23 7.04 -2.14
N ARG A 467 -2.46 8.34 -2.40
CA ARG A 467 -1.66 9.18 -3.31
C ARG A 467 -0.31 9.62 -2.73
N GLY A 468 0.05 9.17 -1.54
CA GLY A 468 1.30 9.57 -0.87
C GLY A 468 1.29 10.99 -0.32
N LEU A 469 0.12 11.64 -0.18
CA LEU A 469 0.03 13.00 0.39
C LEU A 469 0.32 13.04 1.89
N LEU A 470 0.40 11.88 2.56
CA LEU A 470 0.94 11.71 3.92
C LEU A 470 1.88 10.49 3.96
N PRO A 471 3.18 10.69 3.65
CA PRO A 471 4.16 9.61 3.68
C PRO A 471 4.26 8.96 5.07
N GLY A 472 4.29 7.62 5.12
CA GLY A 472 4.43 6.86 6.37
C GLY A 472 3.11 6.53 7.08
N VAL A 473 1.95 6.94 6.54
CA VAL A 473 0.64 6.48 6.99
C VAL A 473 0.10 5.48 5.97
N THR A 474 -0.29 4.28 6.41
CA THR A 474 -0.95 3.27 5.56
C THR A 474 -2.43 3.19 5.88
N VAL A 475 -3.25 2.71 4.95
CA VAL A 475 -4.69 2.46 5.13
C VAL A 475 -4.87 0.96 4.96
N THR A 476 -5.55 0.27 5.89
CA THR A 476 -5.80 -1.19 5.78
C THR A 476 -7.28 -1.48 6.05
N GLY A 477 -7.89 -2.29 5.18
CA GLY A 477 -9.32 -2.64 5.17
C GLY A 477 -10.06 -2.12 3.93
N SER A 478 -10.84 -2.99 3.27
CA SER A 478 -11.62 -2.75 2.04
C SER A 478 -12.99 -2.10 2.27
N ALA A 479 -13.25 -1.50 3.43
CA ALA A 479 -14.53 -0.81 3.64
C ALA A 479 -14.54 0.55 2.92
N GLU A 480 -15.01 0.61 1.66
CA GLU A 480 -15.64 1.83 1.13
C GLU A 480 -16.87 2.12 1.99
N GLU A 481 -16.79 3.14 2.84
CA GLU A 481 -18.01 3.64 3.47
C GLU A 481 -18.76 4.48 2.45
N THR A 482 -20.03 4.13 2.25
CA THR A 482 -20.90 4.70 1.24
C THR A 482 -21.03 6.22 1.40
N GLY A 483 -20.32 6.93 0.52
CA GLY A 483 -20.25 8.38 0.51
C GLY A 483 -19.65 8.92 -0.79
N GLY A 484 -20.51 9.20 -1.77
CA GLY A 484 -20.37 10.24 -2.80
C GLY A 484 -19.29 10.06 -3.88
N THR A 485 -19.74 9.78 -5.11
CA THR A 485 -18.94 9.56 -6.34
C THR A 485 -18.35 10.83 -6.97
N VAL A 486 -17.19 10.69 -7.62
CA VAL A 486 -16.58 11.65 -8.55
C VAL A 486 -17.07 11.36 -9.98
N ALA A 487 -17.47 12.38 -10.76
CA ALA A 487 -17.94 12.26 -12.15
C ALA A 487 -16.84 12.60 -13.18
N PRO A 488 -16.95 12.08 -14.43
CA PRO A 488 -17.39 12.97 -15.51
C PRO A 488 -18.26 12.32 -16.63
N GLY A 489 -19.11 13.15 -17.25
CA GLY A 489 -19.32 13.12 -18.71
C GLY A 489 -20.60 12.48 -19.28
N SER A 490 -21.52 13.33 -19.74
CA SER A 490 -22.82 13.00 -20.37
C SER A 490 -22.75 12.31 -21.74
N GLY A 491 -23.66 11.36 -21.99
CA GLY A 491 -24.03 10.86 -23.33
C GLY A 491 -25.45 10.26 -23.36
N SER A 492 -26.32 10.79 -24.23
CA SER A 492 -27.76 10.52 -24.26
C SER A 492 -28.16 9.16 -24.84
N GLY A 493 -29.28 8.61 -24.34
CA GLY A 493 -29.81 7.29 -24.71
C GLY A 493 -30.35 7.09 -26.13
N GLY A 494 -30.54 5.81 -26.46
CA GLY A 494 -31.27 5.32 -27.62
C GLY A 494 -32.08 4.09 -27.25
N THR A 495 -33.37 4.10 -27.59
CA THR A 495 -34.33 3.02 -27.35
C THR A 495 -34.24 1.95 -28.44
N ALA A 496 -34.31 0.67 -28.08
CA ALA A 496 -34.54 -0.44 -29.02
C ALA A 496 -35.65 -1.37 -28.51
N GLY A 497 -36.61 -1.68 -29.40
CA GLY A 497 -37.75 -2.57 -29.17
C GLY A 497 -37.41 -4.07 -29.27
N PRO A 498 -38.41 -4.95 -29.14
CA PRO A 498 -38.26 -6.28 -28.55
C PRO A 498 -37.68 -7.31 -29.52
N VAL A 499 -36.72 -8.12 -29.06
CA VAL A 499 -36.25 -9.32 -29.78
C VAL A 499 -35.93 -10.45 -28.79
N SER A 500 -36.26 -11.67 -29.21
CA SER A 500 -36.24 -12.93 -28.47
C SER A 500 -34.85 -13.42 -28.02
N GLY A 501 -34.68 -13.62 -26.71
CA GLY A 501 -34.00 -14.77 -26.05
C GLY A 501 -32.57 -15.19 -26.42
N GLY A 502 -31.84 -14.47 -27.27
CA GLY A 502 -30.44 -14.77 -27.64
C GLY A 502 -29.41 -14.01 -26.81
N LEU A 503 -28.12 -14.37 -26.96
CA LEU A 503 -27.00 -13.56 -26.46
C LEU A 503 -27.01 -12.15 -27.08
N ALA A 504 -26.43 -11.18 -26.39
CA ALA A 504 -26.40 -9.80 -26.86
C ALA A 504 -25.43 -9.63 -28.04
N THR A 505 -25.73 -8.76 -29.00
CA THR A 505 -24.72 -8.29 -29.97
C THR A 505 -24.05 -7.07 -29.36
N ILE A 506 -22.77 -7.18 -29.03
CA ILE A 506 -21.96 -6.08 -28.49
C ILE A 506 -21.02 -5.60 -29.60
N ASN A 507 -21.19 -4.35 -30.05
CA ASN A 507 -20.26 -3.72 -30.99
C ASN A 507 -19.11 -3.10 -30.20
N THR A 508 -17.97 -3.79 -30.13
CA THR A 508 -16.82 -3.32 -29.35
C THR A 508 -16.29 -1.97 -29.81
N GLY A 509 -16.47 -1.57 -31.07
CA GLY A 509 -16.06 -0.24 -31.56
C GLY A 509 -16.88 0.95 -31.04
N ASP A 510 -18.02 0.68 -30.39
CA ASP A 510 -18.86 1.72 -29.75
C ASP A 510 -18.45 1.97 -28.28
N TYR A 511 -17.53 1.16 -27.74
CA TYR A 511 -17.07 1.20 -26.34
C TYR A 511 -15.54 1.20 -26.29
N THR A 512 -14.95 1.95 -25.36
CA THR A 512 -13.54 1.78 -25.01
C THR A 512 -13.43 0.58 -24.06
N LEU A 513 -12.47 -0.33 -24.30
CA LEU A 513 -12.18 -1.40 -23.35
C LEU A 513 -11.74 -0.74 -22.04
N ASN A 514 -12.41 -1.08 -20.95
CA ASN A 514 -12.13 -0.53 -19.63
C ASN A 514 -11.13 -1.44 -18.92
N ASP A 515 -10.07 -0.86 -18.37
CA ASP A 515 -8.95 -1.58 -17.74
C ASP A 515 -9.28 -2.07 -16.31
N VAL A 516 -10.57 -2.11 -15.96
CA VAL A 516 -11.03 -2.54 -14.63
C VAL A 516 -10.82 -4.04 -14.44
N ALA A 517 -11.04 -4.90 -15.45
CA ALA A 517 -10.75 -6.33 -15.39
C ALA A 517 -9.52 -6.70 -16.25
N ARG A 518 -8.47 -7.30 -15.67
CA ARG A 518 -7.29 -7.79 -16.42
C ARG A 518 -7.34 -9.31 -16.60
N TRP A 519 -7.68 -9.74 -17.81
CA TRP A 519 -7.73 -11.16 -18.18
C TRP A 519 -6.34 -11.68 -18.61
N LEU A 520 -5.58 -12.28 -17.70
CA LEU A 520 -4.28 -12.91 -18.01
C LEU A 520 -4.49 -14.32 -18.56
N GLY A 521 -4.18 -14.53 -19.84
CA GLY A 521 -4.25 -15.85 -20.46
C GLY A 521 -3.22 -16.80 -19.84
N THR A 522 -3.67 -17.64 -18.91
CA THR A 522 -2.79 -18.58 -18.21
C THR A 522 -2.53 -19.83 -19.07
N GLY A 523 -3.42 -20.18 -20.01
CA GLY A 523 -3.29 -21.34 -20.90
C GLY A 523 -4.48 -22.30 -20.87
N VAL A 524 -4.24 -23.57 -21.21
CA VAL A 524 -5.24 -24.65 -21.02
C VAL A 524 -4.96 -25.30 -19.67
N HIS A 525 -5.92 -25.28 -18.74
CA HIS A 525 -5.71 -25.65 -17.33
C HIS A 525 -6.58 -26.79 -16.79
N ALA A 526 -7.29 -27.50 -17.65
CA ALA A 526 -8.11 -28.64 -17.24
C ALA A 526 -7.84 -29.91 -18.02
N LEU A 527 -8.14 -31.04 -17.36
CA LEU A 527 -8.30 -32.39 -17.91
C LEU A 527 -9.24 -32.40 -19.14
N GLY A 528 -8.70 -32.10 -20.32
CA GLY A 528 -9.50 -31.99 -21.54
C GLY A 528 -10.05 -33.33 -22.03
N GLY A 529 -11.35 -33.35 -22.37
CA GLY A 529 -12.00 -34.43 -23.14
C GLY A 529 -12.83 -35.43 -22.34
N LEU A 530 -13.17 -35.13 -21.09
CA LEU A 530 -13.90 -36.07 -20.22
C LEU A 530 -15.40 -36.18 -20.55
N ALA A 531 -16.05 -35.08 -20.97
CA ALA A 531 -17.45 -35.03 -21.37
C ALA A 531 -17.75 -33.80 -22.25
N PRO A 532 -18.85 -33.79 -23.02
CA PRO A 532 -19.27 -32.60 -23.79
C PRO A 532 -19.53 -31.39 -22.89
N ALA A 533 -19.26 -30.17 -23.39
CA ALA A 533 -19.47 -28.92 -22.63
C ALA A 533 -20.89 -28.70 -22.07
N ALA A 534 -21.91 -29.35 -22.64
CA ALA A 534 -23.28 -29.28 -22.14
C ALA A 534 -23.48 -30.00 -20.79
N ASP A 535 -22.61 -30.97 -20.51
CA ASP A 535 -22.68 -31.83 -19.32
C ASP A 535 -21.77 -31.28 -18.19
N ILE A 536 -20.96 -30.25 -18.47
CA ILE A 536 -20.02 -29.66 -17.51
C ILE A 536 -20.71 -28.64 -16.62
N ARG A 537 -20.39 -28.66 -15.32
CA ARG A 537 -20.83 -27.72 -14.28
C ARG A 537 -19.59 -27.28 -13.50
N LEU A 538 -19.54 -26.00 -13.15
CA LEU A 538 -18.55 -25.40 -12.26
C LEU A 538 -19.33 -24.99 -11.00
N MET A 539 -18.73 -25.25 -9.83
CA MET A 539 -19.38 -25.21 -8.51
C MET A 539 -18.34 -25.41 -7.41
N ASP A 540 -18.37 -24.68 -6.30
CA ASP A 540 -17.51 -24.95 -5.14
C ASP A 540 -18.08 -26.14 -4.32
N PHE A 541 -17.59 -27.35 -4.58
CA PHE A 541 -18.18 -28.54 -3.96
C PHE A 541 -17.70 -28.82 -2.52
N ASP A 542 -16.55 -28.30 -2.08
CA ASP A 542 -16.06 -28.52 -0.71
C ASP A 542 -15.75 -27.26 0.11
N GLY A 543 -16.24 -26.12 -0.38
CA GLY A 543 -16.39 -24.87 0.37
C GLY A 543 -15.06 -24.22 0.69
N ASP A 544 -14.05 -24.45 -0.15
CA ASP A 544 -12.72 -23.88 0.01
C ASP A 544 -12.50 -22.62 -0.81
N GLY A 545 -13.53 -22.17 -1.54
CA GLY A 545 -13.58 -20.99 -2.37
C GLY A 545 -13.18 -21.24 -3.81
N ASP A 546 -12.76 -22.47 -4.18
CA ASP A 546 -12.43 -22.80 -5.56
C ASP A 546 -13.53 -23.57 -6.30
N ASP A 547 -13.72 -23.20 -7.56
CA ASP A 547 -14.78 -23.78 -8.35
C ASP A 547 -14.32 -25.13 -8.94
N ASP A 548 -15.07 -26.18 -8.64
CA ASP A 548 -14.78 -27.54 -9.01
C ASP A 548 -15.33 -27.96 -10.37
N TYR A 549 -14.68 -28.96 -10.97
CA TYR A 549 -15.10 -29.49 -12.25
C TYR A 549 -16.10 -30.65 -12.09
N GLY A 550 -17.38 -30.37 -12.35
CA GLY A 550 -18.48 -31.33 -12.33
C GLY A 550 -18.88 -31.88 -13.70
N ILE A 551 -19.13 -33.19 -13.79
CA ILE A 551 -19.77 -33.85 -14.94
C ILE A 551 -21.14 -34.39 -14.55
N LEU A 552 -22.18 -33.77 -15.09
CA LEU A 552 -23.57 -34.12 -14.86
C LEU A 552 -24.07 -35.14 -15.88
N GLY A 553 -24.53 -36.29 -15.39
CA GLY A 553 -25.10 -37.36 -16.18
C GLY A 553 -26.59 -37.19 -16.48
N PRO A 554 -27.14 -38.02 -17.38
CA PRO A 554 -28.50 -37.90 -17.88
C PRO A 554 -29.60 -38.16 -16.84
N ALA A 555 -29.29 -38.80 -15.72
CA ALA A 555 -30.21 -38.97 -14.59
C ALA A 555 -29.92 -37.97 -13.45
N GLY A 556 -29.09 -36.96 -13.69
CA GLY A 556 -28.64 -36.01 -12.68
C GLY A 556 -27.55 -36.54 -11.76
N GLU A 557 -26.91 -37.66 -12.09
CA GLU A 557 -25.72 -38.11 -11.36
C GLU A 557 -24.56 -37.14 -11.56
N LEU A 558 -23.80 -36.84 -10.52
CA LEU A 558 -22.70 -35.88 -10.59
C LEU A 558 -21.38 -36.56 -10.26
N ASN A 559 -20.37 -36.38 -11.11
CA ASN A 559 -18.99 -36.75 -10.79
C ASN A 559 -18.17 -35.47 -10.67
N VAL A 560 -17.39 -35.32 -9.60
CA VAL A 560 -16.63 -34.10 -9.31
C VAL A 560 -15.13 -34.38 -9.32
N TRP A 561 -14.38 -33.44 -9.87
CA TRP A 561 -12.94 -33.33 -9.74
C TRP A 561 -12.67 -32.05 -8.99
N ARG A 562 -12.15 -32.22 -7.77
CA ARG A 562 -11.80 -31.09 -6.94
C ARG A 562 -10.61 -30.34 -7.49
N ASN A 563 -10.67 -29.02 -7.51
CA ASN A 563 -9.55 -28.15 -7.78
C ASN A 563 -8.63 -28.09 -6.52
N ASP A 564 -7.32 -28.06 -6.74
CA ASP A 564 -6.29 -27.94 -5.68
C ASP A 564 -5.13 -27.10 -6.30
N GLY A 565 -5.48 -26.04 -7.04
CA GLY A 565 -4.55 -25.23 -7.85
C GLY A 565 -4.31 -25.71 -9.29
N GLY A 566 -5.23 -26.51 -9.85
CA GLY A 566 -5.26 -26.91 -11.25
C GLY A 566 -3.98 -27.58 -11.81
N ASP A 567 -3.61 -27.24 -13.05
CA ASP A 567 -2.42 -27.80 -13.72
C ASP A 567 -1.10 -27.10 -13.35
N THR A 568 -1.15 -25.98 -12.62
CA THR A 568 0.02 -25.16 -12.23
C THR A 568 0.97 -25.92 -11.27
N ASN A 569 0.45 -26.94 -10.58
CA ASN A 569 1.21 -27.81 -9.68
C ASN A 569 1.80 -29.06 -10.38
N GLY A 570 2.30 -28.89 -11.60
CA GLY A 570 2.89 -29.98 -12.39
C GLY A 570 1.89 -31.05 -12.86
N GLY A 571 0.63 -30.66 -13.11
CA GLY A 571 -0.45 -31.54 -13.59
C GLY A 571 -1.06 -32.46 -12.53
N LYS A 572 -1.09 -32.04 -11.25
CA LYS A 572 -1.61 -32.81 -10.11
C LYS A 572 -2.71 -32.14 -9.27
N GLY A 573 -3.10 -30.89 -9.56
CA GLY A 573 -4.09 -30.15 -8.77
C GLY A 573 -5.55 -30.43 -9.16
N TRP A 574 -5.84 -31.58 -9.78
CA TRP A 574 -7.22 -32.03 -10.01
C TRP A 574 -7.44 -33.39 -9.34
N VAL A 575 -8.27 -33.43 -8.30
CA VAL A 575 -8.52 -34.64 -7.50
C VAL A 575 -9.88 -35.22 -7.85
N ASN A 576 -9.88 -36.39 -8.50
CA ASN A 576 -11.13 -37.10 -8.82
C ASN A 576 -11.80 -37.63 -7.55
N LEU A 577 -12.88 -36.97 -7.10
CA LEU A 577 -13.72 -37.40 -5.98
C LEU A 577 -14.67 -38.54 -6.38
N GLY A 578 -14.87 -38.74 -7.68
CA GLY A 578 -15.75 -39.75 -8.23
C GLY A 578 -17.19 -39.28 -8.23
N LYS A 579 -18.14 -40.23 -8.15
CA LYS A 579 -19.57 -39.93 -8.18
C LYS A 579 -20.04 -39.44 -6.81
N VAL A 580 -20.34 -38.15 -6.72
CA VAL A 580 -20.77 -37.48 -5.48
C VAL A 580 -22.30 -37.40 -5.36
N ALA A 581 -23.03 -37.52 -6.47
CA ALA A 581 -24.49 -37.63 -6.47
C ALA A 581 -24.95 -38.80 -7.35
N LEU A 582 -25.84 -39.65 -6.82
CA LEU A 582 -26.32 -40.83 -7.55
C LEU A 582 -27.30 -40.54 -8.69
N GLY A 583 -28.01 -39.40 -8.64
CA GLY A 583 -29.00 -39.01 -9.65
C GLY A 583 -30.29 -39.83 -9.62
N ASN A 584 -31.44 -39.16 -9.77
CA ASN A 584 -32.75 -39.82 -9.98
C ASN A 584 -33.72 -38.91 -10.75
N LEU A 585 -33.20 -38.19 -11.73
CA LEU A 585 -33.91 -37.19 -12.51
C LEU A 585 -34.32 -37.70 -13.88
N THR A 586 -35.33 -37.05 -14.43
CA THR A 586 -35.83 -37.32 -15.79
C THR A 586 -35.29 -36.32 -16.81
N ASP A 587 -34.79 -35.16 -16.34
CA ASP A 587 -34.18 -34.13 -17.17
C ASP A 587 -33.07 -33.41 -16.36
N PRO A 588 -31.79 -33.59 -16.73
CA PRO A 588 -30.66 -32.96 -16.04
C PRO A 588 -30.61 -31.44 -16.24
N ALA A 589 -31.36 -30.86 -17.18
CA ALA A 589 -31.44 -29.40 -17.36
C ALA A 589 -32.10 -28.68 -16.17
N ASN A 590 -32.74 -29.42 -15.26
CA ASN A 590 -33.35 -28.88 -14.04
C ASN A 590 -32.36 -28.70 -12.89
N VAL A 591 -31.14 -29.23 -12.99
CA VAL A 591 -30.14 -29.16 -11.93
C VAL A 591 -29.53 -27.76 -11.86
N ARG A 592 -29.36 -27.25 -10.65
CA ARG A 592 -28.68 -26.00 -10.29
C ARG A 592 -27.73 -26.27 -9.13
N PHE A 593 -26.64 -25.53 -9.08
CA PHE A 593 -25.77 -25.42 -7.92
C PHE A 593 -25.90 -23.97 -7.42
N LEU A 594 -25.94 -23.82 -6.10
CA LEU A 594 -26.11 -22.57 -5.36
C LEU A 594 -25.76 -22.81 -3.89
N ASP A 595 -25.13 -21.89 -3.19
CA ASP A 595 -24.98 -21.96 -1.73
C ASP A 595 -26.28 -21.49 -1.04
N PHE A 596 -27.15 -22.43 -0.65
CA PHE A 596 -28.46 -22.05 -0.12
C PHE A 596 -28.45 -21.67 1.37
N ASP A 597 -27.45 -22.09 2.15
CA ASP A 597 -27.38 -21.80 3.60
C ASP A 597 -26.09 -21.10 4.06
N GLY A 598 -25.29 -20.61 3.11
CA GLY A 598 -24.19 -19.67 3.34
C GLY A 598 -23.02 -20.32 4.05
N ASP A 599 -22.85 -21.64 3.85
CA ASP A 599 -21.78 -22.40 4.48
C ASP A 599 -20.54 -22.59 3.59
N GLY A 600 -20.59 -22.05 2.38
CA GLY A 600 -19.56 -22.10 1.35
C GLY A 600 -19.69 -23.30 0.42
N ASP A 601 -20.43 -24.34 0.80
CA ASP A 601 -20.58 -25.55 -0.02
C ASP A 601 -21.74 -25.38 -1.02
N ASP A 602 -21.47 -25.54 -2.31
CA ASP A 602 -22.46 -25.36 -3.37
C ASP A 602 -23.49 -26.52 -3.39
N ASP A 603 -24.77 -26.21 -3.18
CA ASP A 603 -25.83 -27.18 -2.93
C ASP A 603 -26.47 -27.76 -4.19
N TYR A 604 -26.98 -28.99 -4.08
CA TYR A 604 -27.69 -29.62 -5.20
C TYR A 604 -29.15 -29.17 -5.27
N GLY A 605 -29.46 -28.29 -6.23
CA GLY A 605 -30.80 -27.78 -6.51
C GLY A 605 -31.51 -28.47 -7.68
N ILE A 606 -32.83 -28.66 -7.58
CA ILE A 606 -33.70 -29.04 -8.70
C ILE A 606 -34.77 -27.97 -8.89
N LEU A 607 -34.64 -27.23 -9.99
CA LEU A 607 -35.56 -26.17 -10.37
C LEU A 607 -36.61 -26.68 -11.37
N GLY A 608 -37.86 -26.70 -10.92
CA GLY A 608 -39.02 -27.13 -11.69
C GLY A 608 -39.53 -26.06 -12.68
N PRO A 609 -40.42 -26.45 -13.60
CA PRO A 609 -40.86 -25.61 -14.71
C PRO A 609 -41.60 -24.33 -14.28
N ALA A 610 -42.24 -24.34 -13.11
CA ALA A 610 -42.92 -23.17 -12.53
C ALA A 610 -42.05 -22.44 -11.49
N GLY A 611 -40.73 -22.71 -11.47
CA GLY A 611 -39.79 -22.06 -10.55
C GLY A 611 -39.77 -22.64 -9.14
N GLU A 612 -40.40 -23.79 -8.92
CA GLU A 612 -40.26 -24.50 -7.65
C GLU A 612 -38.84 -25.05 -7.49
N LEU A 613 -38.18 -24.79 -6.36
CA LEU A 613 -36.81 -25.24 -6.08
C LEU A 613 -36.84 -26.26 -4.95
N ASN A 614 -36.22 -27.42 -5.17
CA ASN A 614 -35.91 -28.38 -4.10
C ASN A 614 -34.40 -28.44 -3.93
N VAL A 615 -33.91 -28.34 -2.71
CA VAL A 615 -32.47 -28.29 -2.40
C VAL A 615 -32.09 -29.47 -1.51
N TRP A 616 -30.91 -30.02 -1.80
CA TRP A 616 -30.19 -30.93 -0.93
C TRP A 616 -28.90 -30.24 -0.56
N ARG A 617 -28.76 -29.97 0.74
CA ARG A 617 -27.57 -29.36 1.25
C ARG A 617 -26.38 -30.29 1.12
N ASN A 618 -25.26 -29.78 0.67
CA ASN A 618 -24.00 -30.49 0.63
C ASN A 618 -23.43 -30.63 2.05
N ASP A 619 -23.09 -31.85 2.45
CA ASP A 619 -22.35 -32.16 3.69
C ASP A 619 -21.16 -33.08 3.35
N GLY A 620 -20.55 -32.85 2.17
CA GLY A 620 -19.48 -33.68 1.58
C GLY A 620 -19.95 -34.80 0.63
N GLY A 621 -21.19 -34.72 0.13
CA GLY A 621 -21.83 -35.63 -0.82
C GLY A 621 -21.84 -37.14 -0.49
N ASP A 622 -22.10 -37.98 -1.50
CA ASP A 622 -22.18 -39.44 -1.32
C ASP A 622 -20.81 -40.11 -1.06
N VAL A 623 -19.70 -39.36 -1.16
CA VAL A 623 -18.31 -39.82 -0.97
C VAL A 623 -18.00 -40.11 0.51
N ALA A 624 -18.72 -39.47 1.44
CA ALA A 624 -18.60 -39.62 2.90
C ALA A 624 -19.44 -40.77 3.50
N GLY A 625 -19.73 -41.84 2.74
CA GLY A 625 -20.39 -43.04 3.26
C GLY A 625 -21.93 -43.00 3.27
N GLY A 626 -22.54 -42.24 2.36
CA GLY A 626 -23.98 -42.27 2.07
C GLY A 626 -24.86 -41.34 2.92
N HIS A 627 -24.26 -40.32 3.54
CA HIS A 627 -24.96 -39.32 4.36
C HIS A 627 -24.58 -37.86 4.08
N GLY A 628 -23.79 -37.56 3.04
CA GLY A 628 -23.33 -36.18 2.78
C GLY A 628 -24.27 -35.31 1.93
N TRP A 629 -25.54 -35.69 1.77
CA TRP A 629 -26.57 -34.80 1.21
C TRP A 629 -27.76 -34.72 2.16
N THR A 630 -28.04 -33.53 2.69
CA THR A 630 -29.19 -33.30 3.57
C THR A 630 -30.37 -32.73 2.76
N ASN A 631 -31.43 -33.51 2.62
CA ASN A 631 -32.64 -33.06 1.90
C ASN A 631 -33.38 -31.96 2.68
N LEU A 632 -33.20 -30.69 2.28
CA LEU A 632 -33.93 -29.54 2.81
C LEU A 632 -35.37 -29.51 2.29
N GLY A 633 -35.62 -30.16 1.15
CA GLY A 633 -36.94 -30.28 0.55
C GLY A 633 -37.25 -29.09 -0.35
N LYS A 634 -38.53 -28.76 -0.49
CA LYS A 634 -38.97 -27.68 -1.37
C LYS A 634 -38.78 -26.32 -0.70
N VAL A 635 -37.68 -25.65 -1.02
CA VAL A 635 -37.33 -24.32 -0.49
C VAL A 635 -38.01 -23.18 -1.23
N ALA A 636 -38.47 -23.39 -2.47
CA ALA A 636 -39.33 -22.44 -3.18
C ALA A 636 -40.57 -23.15 -3.74
N LYS A 637 -41.77 -22.67 -3.40
CA LYS A 637 -43.04 -23.26 -3.86
C LYS A 637 -43.29 -23.14 -5.37
N GLY A 638 -42.64 -22.20 -6.05
CA GLY A 638 -42.87 -21.85 -7.45
C GLY A 638 -44.18 -21.07 -7.67
N GLY A 639 -44.41 -20.65 -8.92
CA GLY A 639 -45.58 -19.88 -9.35
C GLY A 639 -45.35 -18.39 -9.55
N LEU A 640 -44.15 -17.89 -9.24
CA LEU A 640 -43.74 -16.50 -9.48
C LEU A 640 -43.27 -16.29 -10.94
N SER A 641 -42.51 -17.24 -11.48
CA SER A 641 -42.01 -17.20 -12.86
C SER A 641 -41.75 -18.61 -13.38
N THR A 642 -41.31 -18.73 -14.63
CA THR A 642 -40.91 -20.00 -15.24
C THR A 642 -39.42 -20.22 -15.06
N ARG A 643 -39.00 -21.49 -14.99
CA ARG A 643 -37.58 -21.92 -14.85
C ARG A 643 -36.59 -21.11 -15.68
N ASP A 644 -36.92 -20.84 -16.95
CA ASP A 644 -36.01 -20.17 -17.89
C ASP A 644 -35.64 -18.73 -17.49
N ASN A 645 -36.47 -18.10 -16.65
CA ASN A 645 -36.29 -16.73 -16.18
C ASN A 645 -35.56 -16.66 -14.83
N ILE A 646 -35.31 -17.79 -14.17
CA ILE A 646 -34.81 -17.81 -12.79
C ILE A 646 -33.30 -18.05 -12.77
N ARG A 647 -32.60 -17.31 -11.92
CA ARG A 647 -31.17 -17.41 -11.62
C ARG A 647 -30.96 -17.32 -10.10
N PHE A 648 -29.74 -17.57 -9.69
CA PHE A 648 -29.26 -17.43 -8.31
C PHE A 648 -27.98 -16.59 -8.34
N MET A 649 -27.74 -15.85 -7.26
CA MET A 649 -26.58 -14.98 -7.03
C MET A 649 -26.56 -14.55 -5.56
N ASP A 650 -25.41 -14.29 -4.95
CA ASP A 650 -25.35 -13.55 -3.69
C ASP A 650 -25.43 -12.05 -3.98
N ALA A 651 -26.58 -11.44 -3.69
CA ALA A 651 -26.82 -10.04 -4.04
C ALA A 651 -26.53 -9.05 -2.90
N ASP A 652 -26.34 -9.51 -1.66
CA ASP A 652 -26.03 -8.64 -0.53
C ASP A 652 -24.90 -9.11 0.40
N GLY A 653 -24.12 -10.09 -0.06
CA GLY A 653 -22.81 -10.47 0.47
C GLY A 653 -22.91 -11.18 1.79
N ASP A 654 -24.05 -11.84 2.03
CA ASP A 654 -24.32 -12.58 3.26
C ASP A 654 -23.98 -14.07 3.17
N GLY A 655 -23.53 -14.51 1.99
CA GLY A 655 -23.15 -15.87 1.66
C GLY A 655 -24.31 -16.72 1.13
N ASP A 656 -25.57 -16.29 1.31
CA ASP A 656 -26.73 -17.06 0.86
C ASP A 656 -27.12 -16.67 -0.58
N ASP A 657 -27.22 -17.66 -1.48
CA ASP A 657 -27.63 -17.42 -2.86
C ASP A 657 -29.12 -17.02 -2.96
N ASP A 658 -29.37 -15.85 -3.54
CA ASP A 658 -30.67 -15.22 -3.65
C ASP A 658 -31.47 -15.67 -4.87
N TYR A 659 -32.80 -15.61 -4.77
CA TYR A 659 -33.68 -16.02 -5.87
C TYR A 659 -33.96 -14.85 -6.82
N VAL A 660 -33.43 -14.94 -8.04
CA VAL A 660 -33.55 -13.88 -9.05
C VAL A 660 -34.57 -14.24 -10.14
N ILE A 661 -35.44 -13.28 -10.49
CA ILE A 661 -36.34 -13.38 -11.66
C ILE A 661 -35.94 -12.33 -12.71
N LEU A 662 -35.52 -12.81 -13.88
CA LEU A 662 -35.15 -11.98 -15.01
C LEU A 662 -36.31 -11.70 -15.97
N GLY A 663 -36.53 -10.41 -16.23
CA GLY A 663 -37.38 -9.87 -17.26
C GLY A 663 -36.81 -10.09 -18.67
N PRO A 664 -37.59 -9.85 -19.74
CA PRO A 664 -37.17 -10.06 -21.12
C PRO A 664 -35.91 -9.28 -21.54
N ASN A 665 -35.68 -8.11 -20.94
CA ASN A 665 -34.51 -7.25 -21.22
C ASN A 665 -33.53 -7.25 -20.04
N GLY A 666 -33.51 -8.35 -19.28
CA GLY A 666 -32.55 -8.53 -18.19
C GLY A 666 -32.89 -7.73 -16.95
N GLU A 667 -34.10 -7.16 -16.87
CA GLU A 667 -34.59 -6.53 -15.64
C GLU A 667 -34.57 -7.56 -14.51
N MET A 668 -34.05 -7.22 -13.34
CA MET A 668 -33.89 -8.14 -12.22
C MET A 668 -34.87 -7.80 -11.11
N ASP A 669 -35.74 -8.73 -10.76
CA ASP A 669 -36.52 -8.67 -9.53
C ASP A 669 -35.91 -9.72 -8.55
N LEU A 670 -35.61 -9.30 -7.32
CA LEU A 670 -34.79 -10.06 -6.35
C LEU A 670 -35.63 -10.51 -5.15
N TRP A 671 -35.43 -11.75 -4.71
CA TRP A 671 -35.95 -12.28 -3.44
C TRP A 671 -34.80 -12.76 -2.59
N ARG A 672 -34.53 -12.05 -1.50
CA ARG A 672 -33.44 -12.40 -0.60
C ARG A 672 -33.72 -13.70 0.14
N ASN A 673 -32.73 -14.57 0.22
CA ASN A 673 -32.75 -15.77 1.04
C ASN A 673 -32.63 -15.38 2.52
N ASP A 674 -33.53 -15.91 3.35
CA ASP A 674 -33.50 -15.81 4.81
C ASP A 674 -33.86 -17.22 5.37
N GLY A 675 -33.39 -18.27 4.68
CA GLY A 675 -33.71 -19.68 4.92
C GLY A 675 -34.93 -20.23 4.14
N GLY A 676 -35.33 -19.58 3.05
CA GLY A 676 -36.40 -19.97 2.12
C GLY A 676 -37.78 -20.33 2.71
N ASP A 677 -38.59 -21.10 1.97
CA ASP A 677 -39.93 -21.52 2.41
C ASP A 677 -39.90 -22.51 3.60
N VAL A 678 -38.74 -23.10 3.89
CA VAL A 678 -38.52 -24.10 4.95
C VAL A 678 -38.35 -23.49 6.34
N ALA A 679 -37.92 -22.21 6.43
CA ALA A 679 -37.85 -21.44 7.68
C ALA A 679 -39.21 -20.97 8.25
N GLY A 680 -40.33 -21.33 7.61
CA GLY A 680 -41.68 -21.00 8.09
C GLY A 680 -42.19 -19.66 7.59
N GLY A 681 -42.53 -19.58 6.30
CA GLY A 681 -43.42 -18.57 5.72
C GLY A 681 -42.83 -17.19 5.43
N ASN A 682 -41.60 -16.88 5.87
CA ASN A 682 -40.94 -15.59 5.67
C ASN A 682 -39.48 -15.69 5.16
N GLY A 683 -38.96 -16.87 4.80
CA GLY A 683 -37.54 -17.01 4.43
C GLY A 683 -37.20 -16.66 2.98
N TRP A 684 -38.17 -16.21 2.18
CA TRP A 684 -37.88 -15.47 0.93
C TRP A 684 -38.45 -14.07 1.07
N ARG A 685 -37.58 -13.07 1.04
CA ARG A 685 -37.97 -11.67 1.21
C ARG A 685 -37.98 -10.97 -0.14
N ASP A 686 -39.17 -10.55 -0.58
CA ASP A 686 -39.31 -9.76 -1.81
C ASP A 686 -38.62 -8.39 -1.65
N MET A 687 -37.55 -8.20 -2.41
CA MET A 687 -36.77 -6.96 -2.45
C MET A 687 -37.21 -6.03 -3.59
N GLY A 688 -38.11 -6.51 -4.45
CA GLY A 688 -38.60 -5.78 -5.61
C GLY A 688 -37.58 -5.72 -6.76
N ARG A 689 -37.69 -4.67 -7.58
CA ARG A 689 -36.82 -4.49 -8.74
C ARG A 689 -35.46 -3.96 -8.32
N ASP A 690 -34.43 -4.73 -8.62
CA ASP A 690 -33.04 -4.43 -8.26
C ASP A 690 -32.17 -4.05 -9.47
N ALA A 691 -32.48 -4.52 -10.69
CA ALA A 691 -31.79 -4.06 -11.89
C ALA A 691 -32.78 -3.62 -12.98
N LYS A 692 -32.46 -2.51 -13.66
CA LYS A 692 -33.25 -1.99 -14.79
C LYS A 692 -33.10 -2.81 -16.08
N GLY A 693 -32.13 -3.72 -16.11
CA GLY A 693 -31.80 -4.56 -17.26
C GLY A 693 -30.92 -3.85 -18.30
N ALA A 694 -29.89 -4.55 -18.77
CA ALA A 694 -28.93 -4.00 -19.75
C ALA A 694 -28.82 -4.84 -21.04
N GLY A 695 -29.61 -5.90 -21.18
CA GLY A 695 -29.53 -6.79 -22.34
C GLY A 695 -30.56 -7.92 -22.31
N PRO A 696 -30.73 -8.69 -23.38
CA PRO A 696 -31.68 -9.80 -23.40
C PRO A 696 -31.38 -10.78 -22.26
N ARG A 697 -32.43 -11.30 -21.60
CA ARG A 697 -32.29 -12.17 -20.41
C ARG A 697 -31.29 -13.34 -20.56
N GLY A 698 -31.16 -13.88 -21.77
CA GLY A 698 -30.27 -15.01 -22.05
C GLY A 698 -28.78 -14.64 -22.01
N ALA A 699 -28.46 -13.35 -22.13
CA ALA A 699 -27.11 -12.81 -22.05
C ALA A 699 -26.66 -12.52 -20.61
N ILE A 700 -27.58 -12.49 -19.64
CA ILE A 700 -27.26 -12.07 -18.28
C ILE A 700 -26.56 -13.20 -17.52
N ARG A 701 -25.47 -12.85 -16.83
CA ARG A 701 -24.65 -13.70 -15.96
C ARG A 701 -24.35 -12.94 -14.66
N PHE A 702 -24.07 -13.70 -13.62
CA PHE A 702 -23.64 -13.24 -12.31
C PHE A 702 -22.30 -13.91 -12.02
N MET A 703 -21.38 -13.16 -11.41
CA MET A 703 -20.03 -13.58 -11.02
C MET A 703 -19.46 -12.53 -10.07
N ASP A 704 -18.66 -12.92 -9.10
CA ASP A 704 -17.90 -11.97 -8.28
C ASP A 704 -16.66 -11.51 -9.06
N LEU A 705 -16.66 -10.29 -9.59
CA LEU A 705 -15.50 -9.80 -10.36
C LEU A 705 -14.40 -9.20 -9.48
N ASP A 706 -14.66 -8.85 -8.23
CA ASP A 706 -13.71 -8.12 -7.38
C ASP A 706 -13.39 -8.76 -6.03
N GLY A 707 -13.87 -9.98 -5.83
CA GLY A 707 -13.60 -10.82 -4.67
C GLY A 707 -14.18 -10.23 -3.38
N ASP A 708 -15.23 -9.42 -3.50
CA ASP A 708 -15.86 -8.75 -2.37
C ASP A 708 -17.03 -9.56 -1.76
N GLY A 709 -17.39 -10.67 -2.41
CA GLY A 709 -18.46 -11.59 -2.04
C GLY A 709 -19.84 -11.21 -2.61
N ASP A 710 -19.98 -10.05 -3.27
CA ASP A 710 -21.21 -9.67 -3.96
C ASP A 710 -21.14 -10.06 -5.45
N ASP A 711 -22.14 -10.78 -5.95
CA ASP A 711 -22.19 -11.14 -7.37
C ASP A 711 -22.52 -9.92 -8.27
N ASP A 712 -21.74 -9.76 -9.35
CA ASP A 712 -21.83 -8.66 -10.31
C ASP A 712 -22.76 -8.94 -11.50
N TYR A 713 -23.33 -7.88 -12.08
CA TYR A 713 -24.25 -8.01 -13.21
C TYR A 713 -23.50 -7.95 -14.55
N ILE A 714 -23.52 -9.05 -15.31
CA ILE A 714 -22.75 -9.18 -16.55
C ILE A 714 -23.65 -9.43 -17.76
N VAL A 715 -23.37 -8.73 -18.86
CA VAL A 715 -23.97 -8.97 -20.19
C VAL A 715 -22.95 -9.64 -21.09
N LEU A 716 -23.19 -10.93 -21.38
CA LEU A 716 -22.38 -11.75 -22.28
C LEU A 716 -22.83 -11.61 -23.75
N GLY A 717 -21.90 -11.15 -24.57
CA GLY A 717 -22.06 -11.01 -26.00
C GLY A 717 -21.92 -12.31 -26.77
N THR A 718 -22.48 -12.37 -27.98
CA THR A 718 -22.34 -13.51 -28.91
C THR A 718 -20.91 -13.85 -29.28
N GLN A 719 -20.00 -12.86 -29.18
CA GLN A 719 -18.57 -13.02 -29.46
C GLN A 719 -17.72 -13.21 -28.19
N GLY A 720 -18.37 -13.52 -27.05
CA GLY A 720 -17.70 -13.70 -25.77
C GLY A 720 -17.29 -12.40 -25.09
N ALA A 721 -17.66 -11.24 -25.64
CA ALA A 721 -17.43 -9.94 -25.03
C ALA A 721 -18.28 -9.77 -23.77
N LEU A 722 -17.79 -9.03 -22.78
CA LEU A 722 -18.49 -8.79 -21.51
C LEU A 722 -18.66 -7.29 -21.28
N LEU A 723 -19.90 -6.88 -20.99
CA LEU A 723 -20.20 -5.61 -20.34
C LEU A 723 -20.58 -5.88 -18.89
N ALA A 724 -20.05 -5.11 -17.96
CA ALA A 724 -20.20 -5.38 -16.53
C ALA A 724 -20.70 -4.18 -15.74
N TRP A 725 -21.38 -4.49 -14.64
CA TRP A 725 -21.77 -3.55 -13.60
C TRP A 725 -21.47 -4.18 -12.25
N ARG A 726 -20.66 -3.48 -11.45
CA ARG A 726 -20.35 -3.91 -10.10
C ARG A 726 -21.54 -3.73 -9.16
N ASN A 727 -21.85 -4.73 -8.35
CA ASN A 727 -22.80 -4.66 -7.27
C ASN A 727 -22.20 -3.86 -6.10
N ASN A 728 -22.92 -2.86 -5.60
CA ASN A 728 -22.58 -2.15 -4.38
C ASN A 728 -23.87 -1.99 -3.54
N GLY A 729 -24.71 -3.04 -3.55
CA GLY A 729 -26.00 -3.11 -2.84
C GLY A 729 -27.27 -2.86 -3.69
N GLY A 730 -27.21 -3.00 -5.03
CA GLY A 730 -28.37 -3.00 -5.96
C GLY A 730 -29.14 -1.66 -6.21
N ASP A 731 -30.06 -1.58 -7.21
CA ASP A 731 -30.93 -0.39 -7.43
C ASP A 731 -32.16 -0.37 -6.49
N ARG A 732 -31.94 -0.27 -5.18
CA ARG A 732 -33.05 -0.12 -4.23
C ARG A 732 -33.67 1.29 -4.32
N ALA A 733 -34.84 1.38 -4.95
CA ALA A 733 -35.81 2.49 -4.90
C ALA A 733 -35.28 3.94 -5.04
N GLY A 734 -34.26 4.21 -5.86
CA GLY A 734 -33.93 5.60 -6.15
C GLY A 734 -32.58 5.92 -6.80
N GLY A 735 -31.57 5.06 -6.70
CA GLY A 735 -30.38 5.18 -7.55
C GLY A 735 -29.10 4.55 -7.01
N GLY A 736 -28.45 3.75 -7.86
CA GLY A 736 -27.00 3.81 -8.02
C GLY A 736 -26.17 2.67 -7.45
N GLY A 737 -26.77 1.58 -6.97
CA GLY A 737 -25.99 0.44 -6.44
C GLY A 737 -25.23 -0.35 -7.51
N TRP A 738 -25.66 -0.28 -8.78
CA TRP A 738 -24.94 -0.88 -9.90
C TRP A 738 -23.97 0.13 -10.55
N ALA A 739 -22.67 -0.08 -10.40
CA ALA A 739 -21.63 0.77 -10.97
C ALA A 739 -21.17 0.22 -12.33
N SER A 740 -21.42 0.96 -13.42
CA SER A 740 -21.02 0.48 -14.74
C SER A 740 -19.50 0.43 -14.89
N LEU A 741 -18.99 -0.77 -15.19
CA LEU A 741 -17.59 -1.00 -15.54
C LEU A 741 -17.36 -0.96 -17.05
N GLY A 742 -18.40 -0.78 -17.86
CA GLY A 742 -18.28 -0.73 -19.31
C GLY A 742 -17.85 -2.08 -19.90
N LEU A 743 -17.09 -2.05 -21.01
CA LEU A 743 -16.61 -3.25 -21.69
C LEU A 743 -15.37 -3.77 -20.95
N ILE A 744 -15.50 -4.91 -20.28
CA ILE A 744 -14.40 -5.50 -19.50
C ILE A 744 -13.71 -6.66 -20.24
N ALA A 745 -14.35 -7.21 -21.28
CA ALA A 745 -13.71 -8.19 -22.16
C ALA A 745 -14.16 -7.98 -23.61
N ALA A 746 -13.20 -7.96 -24.54
CA ALA A 746 -13.49 -7.91 -25.98
C ALA A 746 -14.02 -9.25 -26.54
N GLY A 747 -13.79 -10.34 -25.79
CA GLY A 747 -14.25 -11.68 -26.12
C GLY A 747 -13.24 -12.50 -26.93
N THR A 748 -13.35 -13.82 -26.80
CA THR A 748 -12.39 -14.80 -27.35
C THR A 748 -12.91 -15.53 -28.59
N GLY A 749 -14.18 -15.29 -29.00
CA GLY A 749 -14.81 -16.06 -30.08
C GLY A 749 -16.27 -16.39 -29.76
N ASP A 750 -16.69 -17.65 -29.81
CA ASP A 750 -18.10 -18.01 -29.59
C ASP A 750 -18.50 -17.83 -28.11
N GLY A 751 -19.36 -16.84 -27.83
CA GLY A 751 -19.82 -16.52 -26.48
C GLY A 751 -20.59 -17.66 -25.80
N SER A 752 -21.13 -18.63 -26.54
CA SER A 752 -21.79 -19.79 -25.93
C SER A 752 -20.81 -20.71 -25.17
N GLN A 753 -19.51 -20.58 -25.45
CA GLN A 753 -18.44 -21.34 -24.81
C GLN A 753 -17.99 -20.74 -23.47
N VAL A 754 -18.38 -19.49 -23.18
CA VAL A 754 -17.88 -18.76 -22.01
C VAL A 754 -18.55 -19.24 -20.71
N ARG A 755 -17.74 -19.42 -19.68
CA ARG A 755 -18.08 -19.75 -18.28
C ARG A 755 -17.24 -18.87 -17.35
N PHE A 756 -17.58 -18.91 -16.07
CA PHE A 756 -16.94 -18.16 -14.99
C PHE A 756 -16.71 -19.11 -13.82
N MET A 757 -15.60 -18.93 -13.12
CA MET A 757 -15.17 -19.68 -11.95
C MET A 757 -13.94 -19.02 -11.33
N ASP A 758 -13.77 -18.99 -10.01
CA ASP A 758 -12.44 -18.80 -9.42
C ASP A 758 -11.61 -20.07 -9.66
N ALA A 759 -10.63 -20.00 -10.56
CA ALA A 759 -9.76 -21.12 -10.88
C ALA A 759 -8.37 -21.01 -10.25
N ASP A 760 -8.00 -19.86 -9.70
CA ASP A 760 -6.63 -19.58 -9.23
C ASP A 760 -6.48 -19.13 -7.78
N LEU A 761 -7.59 -19.16 -7.03
CA LEU A 761 -7.70 -19.01 -5.57
C LEU A 761 -7.42 -17.59 -5.09
N ASP A 762 -7.76 -16.58 -5.90
CA ASP A 762 -7.71 -15.17 -5.52
C ASP A 762 -9.07 -14.58 -5.10
N GLY A 763 -10.15 -15.36 -5.18
CA GLY A 763 -11.48 -15.00 -4.73
C GLY A 763 -12.32 -14.27 -5.78
N ASP A 764 -11.75 -13.93 -6.94
CA ASP A 764 -12.47 -13.36 -8.08
C ASP A 764 -12.69 -14.37 -9.21
N ASP A 765 -13.85 -14.26 -9.87
CA ASP A 765 -14.24 -15.16 -10.94
C ASP A 765 -13.48 -14.91 -12.24
N ASP A 766 -12.92 -15.99 -12.78
CA ASP A 766 -12.11 -16.00 -13.99
C ASP A 766 -12.93 -16.17 -15.28
N TYR A 767 -12.39 -15.69 -16.39
CA TYR A 767 -12.98 -15.92 -17.70
C TYR A 767 -12.55 -17.27 -18.24
N VAL A 768 -13.51 -18.18 -18.45
CA VAL A 768 -13.25 -19.52 -18.97
C VAL A 768 -13.95 -19.76 -20.30
N THR A 769 -13.30 -20.51 -21.21
CA THR A 769 -13.99 -21.09 -22.38
C THR A 769 -13.92 -22.61 -22.38
N LEU A 770 -15.07 -23.23 -22.69
CA LEU A 770 -15.18 -24.67 -22.90
C LEU A 770 -15.20 -25.00 -24.40
N ASP A 771 -14.28 -25.86 -24.84
CA ASP A 771 -14.40 -26.47 -26.17
C ASP A 771 -15.52 -27.52 -26.23
N ALA A 772 -15.83 -28.01 -27.43
CA ALA A 772 -16.93 -28.97 -27.62
C ALA A 772 -16.80 -30.28 -26.80
N ASN A 773 -15.59 -30.63 -26.36
CA ASN A 773 -15.29 -31.81 -25.54
C ASN A 773 -15.03 -31.46 -24.07
N GLY A 774 -15.46 -30.27 -23.63
CA GLY A 774 -15.35 -29.83 -22.24
C GLY A 774 -13.94 -29.40 -21.83
N ARG A 775 -13.01 -29.19 -22.76
CA ARG A 775 -11.67 -28.71 -22.40
C ARG A 775 -11.71 -27.22 -22.09
N MET A 776 -11.20 -26.84 -20.93
CA MET A 776 -11.19 -25.46 -20.45
C MET A 776 -9.95 -24.67 -20.92
N ARG A 777 -10.14 -23.40 -21.25
CA ARG A 777 -9.08 -22.39 -21.34
C ARG A 777 -9.43 -21.25 -20.40
N LEU A 778 -8.46 -20.85 -19.61
CA LEU A 778 -8.61 -19.90 -18.52
C LEU A 778 -7.90 -18.60 -18.89
N TRP A 779 -8.55 -17.50 -18.55
CA TRP A 779 -7.91 -16.21 -18.40
C TRP A 779 -8.21 -15.73 -16.98
N ALA A 780 -7.16 -15.70 -16.16
CA ALA A 780 -7.26 -15.26 -14.78
C ALA A 780 -7.72 -13.80 -14.72
N ASN A 781 -8.71 -13.49 -13.91
CA ASN A 781 -9.01 -12.13 -13.51
C ASN A 781 -7.89 -11.69 -12.55
N ARG A 782 -7.17 -10.63 -12.90
CA ARG A 782 -5.97 -10.19 -12.15
C ARG A 782 -6.05 -8.75 -11.73
N VAL A 783 -7.20 -8.13 -11.93
CA VAL A 783 -7.57 -6.80 -11.47
C VAL A 783 -9.08 -6.80 -11.37
N ILE A 784 -9.65 -6.75 -10.16
CA ILE A 784 -10.34 -5.57 -9.65
C ILE A 784 -9.88 -5.41 -8.19
N ASP A 785 -8.65 -4.97 -7.97
CA ASP A 785 -8.27 -4.41 -6.67
C ASP A 785 -8.34 -2.88 -6.78
N THR A 786 -9.35 -2.28 -6.17
CA THR A 786 -9.41 -0.81 -6.00
C THR A 786 -8.56 -0.35 -4.79
N GLY A 787 -7.33 -0.84 -4.66
CA GLY A 787 -6.34 -0.30 -3.72
C GLY A 787 -4.97 -0.99 -3.76
N PRO A 788 -3.86 -0.32 -3.36
CA PRO A 788 -2.52 -0.86 -3.56
C PRO A 788 -2.00 -1.60 -2.33
N GLY A 789 -1.41 -2.79 -2.53
CA GLY A 789 -0.36 -3.31 -1.66
C GLY A 789 -0.51 -4.75 -1.19
N VAL A 790 -0.39 -5.72 -2.09
CA VAL A 790 0.28 -6.99 -1.79
C VAL A 790 1.42 -7.15 -2.78
N GLU A 791 2.64 -6.96 -2.27
CA GLU A 791 3.84 -7.45 -2.93
C GLU A 791 3.68 -8.96 -3.19
N SER A 792 3.95 -9.32 -4.44
CA SER A 792 4.05 -10.68 -4.96
C SER A 792 4.72 -11.65 -3.97
N GLY A 793 3.90 -12.49 -3.35
CA GLY A 793 4.31 -13.65 -2.57
C GLY A 793 3.93 -14.96 -3.27
N GLY A 794 4.18 -15.09 -4.57
CA GLY A 794 3.91 -16.30 -5.34
C GLY A 794 5.10 -16.68 -6.22
N THR A 795 5.64 -17.87 -6.01
CA THR A 795 6.87 -18.38 -6.63
C THR A 795 6.74 -18.57 -8.15
N GLY A 796 6.95 -17.51 -8.93
CA GLY A 796 7.11 -17.59 -10.38
C GLY A 796 8.51 -18.06 -10.75
N GLN A 797 8.64 -19.28 -11.26
CA GLN A 797 9.84 -19.75 -11.94
C GLN A 797 10.14 -18.85 -13.15
N ASN A 798 11.36 -18.32 -13.21
CA ASN A 798 12.03 -17.73 -14.38
C ASN A 798 11.60 -18.39 -15.70
N GLN A 799 10.93 -17.65 -16.57
CA GLN A 799 10.85 -17.96 -18.00
C GLN A 799 11.73 -16.96 -18.74
N GLY A 800 12.87 -17.44 -19.25
CA GLY A 800 13.85 -16.63 -19.97
C GLY A 800 13.35 -16.06 -21.30
N LEU A 801 14.03 -15.01 -21.76
CA LEU A 801 13.77 -14.29 -23.01
C LEU A 801 13.78 -15.24 -24.21
N GLY A 802 12.62 -15.40 -24.86
CA GLY A 802 12.48 -16.25 -26.04
C GLY A 802 11.23 -15.93 -26.86
N GLY A 803 11.38 -15.14 -27.92
CA GLY A 803 10.36 -14.88 -28.93
C GLY A 803 10.98 -14.35 -30.23
N THR A 804 10.53 -14.85 -31.39
CA THR A 804 11.11 -14.52 -32.70
C THR A 804 10.11 -13.80 -33.61
N GLY A 805 10.57 -12.74 -34.28
CA GLY A 805 10.04 -12.25 -35.56
C GLY A 805 9.30 -10.90 -35.53
N LEU A 806 9.66 -10.02 -36.49
CA LEU A 806 9.07 -8.71 -36.79
C LEU A 806 7.56 -8.64 -36.53
N ALA A 807 7.17 -7.96 -35.45
CA ALA A 807 5.78 -7.74 -35.09
C ALA A 807 5.53 -6.24 -34.85
N LEU A 808 4.34 -5.77 -35.22
CA LEU A 808 3.74 -4.68 -34.45
C LEU A 808 3.78 -5.12 -32.98
N ILE A 809 4.28 -4.26 -32.08
CA ILE A 809 4.04 -4.46 -30.65
C ILE A 809 2.53 -4.36 -30.52
N ASP A 810 1.90 -5.49 -30.27
CA ASP A 810 0.46 -5.56 -30.09
C ASP A 810 0.16 -4.99 -28.72
N THR A 811 -0.06 -3.67 -28.66
CA THR A 811 -0.28 -2.94 -27.40
C THR A 811 -1.55 -3.41 -26.68
N SER A 812 -2.40 -4.24 -27.29
CA SER A 812 -3.51 -4.90 -26.58
C SER A 812 -3.08 -6.14 -25.79
N LYS A 813 -1.81 -6.58 -25.90
CA LYS A 813 -1.22 -7.68 -25.12
C LYS A 813 -0.41 -7.20 -23.91
N TYR A 814 -0.14 -5.90 -23.83
CA TYR A 814 0.71 -5.30 -22.81
C TYR A 814 0.04 -4.01 -22.34
N THR A 815 -0.12 -3.85 -21.02
CA THR A 815 -0.57 -2.58 -20.47
C THR A 815 0.58 -1.60 -20.39
N LEU A 816 0.31 -0.32 -20.71
CA LEU A 816 1.29 0.74 -20.50
C LEU A 816 1.67 0.76 -19.01
N ASN A 817 2.95 0.60 -18.70
CA ASN A 817 3.44 0.57 -17.34
C ASN A 817 3.37 1.98 -16.74
N ASP A 818 2.90 2.07 -15.49
CA ASP A 818 2.81 3.31 -14.71
C ASP A 818 4.19 3.88 -14.33
N ILE A 819 5.26 3.11 -14.54
CA ILE A 819 6.64 3.50 -14.29
C ILE A 819 7.07 4.69 -15.17
N SER A 820 6.63 4.81 -16.42
CA SER A 820 7.04 5.92 -17.32
C SER A 820 5.83 6.72 -17.79
N ARG A 821 5.65 7.95 -17.27
CA ARG A 821 4.58 8.86 -17.70
C ARG A 821 5.07 9.82 -18.78
N TRP A 822 4.78 9.50 -20.04
CA TRP A 822 5.13 10.34 -21.19
C TRP A 822 4.22 11.56 -21.33
N PHE A 823 4.75 12.77 -21.13
CA PHE A 823 4.01 14.03 -21.29
C PHE A 823 4.38 14.75 -22.59
N GLY A 824 3.46 14.79 -23.55
CA GLY A 824 3.68 15.51 -24.80
C GLY A 824 3.77 17.03 -24.60
N THR A 825 4.95 17.62 -24.79
CA THR A 825 5.21 19.06 -24.59
C THR A 825 5.09 19.87 -25.89
N GLY A 826 5.03 19.19 -27.05
CA GLY A 826 4.80 19.82 -28.35
C GLY A 826 6.05 19.89 -29.22
N VAL A 827 6.22 20.97 -29.99
CA VAL A 827 7.41 21.16 -30.86
C VAL A 827 8.53 21.80 -30.04
N HIS A 828 9.66 21.10 -29.93
CA HIS A 828 10.82 21.51 -29.13
C HIS A 828 11.92 22.21 -29.96
N ALA A 829 12.05 21.82 -31.23
CA ALA A 829 12.93 22.48 -32.20
C ALA A 829 12.26 22.51 -33.58
N GLN A 830 12.28 23.65 -34.28
CA GLN A 830 11.66 23.78 -35.61
C GLN A 830 12.35 22.96 -36.72
N GLY A 831 13.56 22.46 -36.44
CA GLY A 831 14.36 21.65 -37.34
C GLY A 831 15.18 22.49 -38.34
N ALA A 832 16.44 22.11 -38.54
CA ALA A 832 17.39 22.82 -39.39
C ALA A 832 17.87 22.00 -40.60
N ALA A 833 17.61 20.69 -40.62
CA ALA A 833 17.92 19.79 -41.74
C ALA A 833 17.03 18.53 -41.70
N ALA A 834 17.01 17.76 -42.79
CA ALA A 834 16.25 16.52 -42.86
C ALA A 834 16.69 15.52 -41.76
N ALA A 835 15.73 14.79 -41.17
CA ALA A 835 15.98 13.90 -40.02
C ALA A 835 17.09 12.86 -40.27
N ALA A 836 17.33 12.45 -41.52
CA ALA A 836 18.40 11.50 -41.86
C ALA A 836 19.81 12.02 -41.56
N SER A 837 20.03 13.34 -41.64
CA SER A 837 21.30 14.00 -41.29
C SER A 837 21.35 14.48 -39.83
N VAL A 838 20.24 14.41 -39.10
CA VAL A 838 20.19 14.86 -37.70
C VAL A 838 20.73 13.76 -36.80
N ARG A 839 21.57 14.15 -35.85
CA ARG A 839 22.05 13.37 -34.71
C ARG A 839 21.81 14.20 -33.45
N LEU A 840 21.76 13.52 -32.33
CA LEU A 840 21.66 14.09 -31.01
C LEU A 840 22.91 13.62 -30.27
N MET A 841 23.58 14.53 -29.57
CA MET A 841 24.81 14.28 -28.82
C MET A 841 25.01 15.38 -27.79
N ASP A 842 25.52 15.10 -26.60
CA ASP A 842 25.90 16.16 -25.65
C ASP A 842 27.28 16.73 -26.04
N PHE A 843 27.32 17.89 -26.69
CA PHE A 843 28.58 18.44 -27.20
C PHE A 843 29.36 19.26 -26.16
N ASP A 844 28.76 19.72 -25.07
CA ASP A 844 29.44 20.51 -24.04
C ASP A 844 29.33 20.01 -22.60
N GLY A 845 28.83 18.78 -22.43
CA GLY A 845 28.91 17.97 -21.21
C GLY A 845 28.02 18.51 -20.10
N ASP A 846 26.93 19.18 -20.50
CA ASP A 846 26.02 19.85 -19.58
C ASP A 846 24.78 19.01 -19.23
N GLY A 847 24.74 17.79 -19.77
CA GLY A 847 23.69 16.79 -19.60
C GLY A 847 22.53 16.94 -20.60
N ASP A 848 22.57 17.91 -21.52
CA ASP A 848 21.56 18.04 -22.58
C ASP A 848 22.12 17.57 -23.92
N GLU A 849 21.35 16.76 -24.66
CA GLU A 849 21.73 16.48 -26.04
C GLU A 849 21.46 17.69 -26.96
N ASP A 850 22.49 18.00 -27.72
CA ASP A 850 22.53 19.03 -28.72
C ASP A 850 22.05 18.56 -30.09
N TYR A 851 21.51 19.51 -30.85
CA TYR A 851 21.04 19.25 -32.20
C TYR A 851 22.19 19.31 -33.20
N ALA A 852 22.63 18.14 -33.65
CA ALA A 852 23.76 17.99 -34.54
C ALA A 852 23.35 17.66 -35.99
N ILE A 853 23.91 18.40 -36.95
CA ILE A 853 23.74 18.12 -38.39
C ILE A 853 25.02 17.47 -38.92
N LEU A 854 24.91 16.20 -39.25
CA LEU A 854 25.98 15.39 -39.81
C LEU A 854 25.96 15.40 -41.34
N GLY A 855 26.99 15.99 -41.93
CA GLY A 855 27.21 16.02 -43.37
C GLY A 855 27.68 14.67 -43.93
N SER A 856 27.49 14.47 -45.23
CA SER A 856 27.89 13.22 -45.91
C SER A 856 29.39 12.92 -45.86
N ALA A 857 30.22 13.93 -45.60
CA ALA A 857 31.65 13.76 -45.41
C ALA A 857 32.10 13.78 -43.93
N GLY A 858 31.15 13.69 -43.00
CA GLY A 858 31.39 13.73 -41.57
C GLY A 858 31.49 15.14 -40.99
N GLN A 859 31.15 16.18 -41.74
CA GLN A 859 31.08 17.53 -41.18
C GLN A 859 30.04 17.57 -40.07
N LEU A 860 30.30 18.31 -39.00
CA LEU A 860 29.36 18.47 -37.90
C LEU A 860 29.06 19.95 -37.71
N ASP A 861 27.78 20.31 -37.81
CA ASP A 861 27.27 21.63 -37.47
C ASP A 861 26.34 21.49 -36.24
N ILE A 862 26.60 22.22 -35.15
CA ILE A 862 25.91 22.06 -33.85
C ILE A 862 25.02 23.27 -33.53
N TRP A 863 23.84 22.97 -32.99
CA TRP A 863 23.00 23.89 -32.25
C TRP A 863 22.92 23.38 -30.83
N ARG A 864 23.53 24.13 -29.92
CA ARG A 864 23.50 23.80 -28.51
C ARG A 864 22.12 24.02 -27.90
N ASN A 865 21.64 23.09 -27.10
CA ASN A 865 20.44 23.21 -26.30
C ASN A 865 20.69 24.17 -25.12
N ASP A 866 19.84 25.19 -24.96
CA ASP A 866 19.86 26.09 -23.80
C ASP A 866 18.46 26.13 -23.14
N GLY A 867 17.67 25.04 -23.26
CA GLY A 867 16.31 24.91 -22.73
C GLY A 867 15.17 25.06 -23.75
N GLY A 868 15.44 24.90 -25.05
CA GLY A 868 14.45 24.73 -26.12
C GLY A 868 13.53 25.91 -26.49
N ASP A 869 12.63 25.69 -27.46
CA ASP A 869 11.72 26.70 -28.02
C ASP A 869 10.39 26.89 -27.22
N SER A 870 10.21 26.19 -26.10
CA SER A 870 8.93 26.06 -25.36
C SER A 870 8.37 27.37 -24.78
N ASN A 871 9.16 28.45 -24.71
CA ASN A 871 8.77 29.76 -24.17
C ASN A 871 8.84 30.96 -25.14
N GLY A 872 8.84 30.72 -26.46
CA GLY A 872 8.66 31.81 -27.43
C GLY A 872 9.92 32.62 -27.79
N GLY A 873 11.10 32.01 -27.66
CA GLY A 873 12.29 32.40 -28.42
C GLY A 873 13.61 32.34 -27.64
N ASN A 874 14.53 31.51 -28.14
CA ASN A 874 16.00 31.49 -27.93
C ASN A 874 16.60 30.39 -27.02
N GLY A 875 15.99 29.21 -26.88
CA GLY A 875 16.63 28.08 -26.16
C GLY A 875 17.54 27.19 -27.02
N TRP A 876 18.01 27.69 -28.17
CA TRP A 876 18.98 27.00 -29.03
C TRP A 876 20.04 27.98 -29.52
N THR A 877 21.32 27.68 -29.27
CA THR A 877 22.46 28.49 -29.73
C THR A 877 23.17 27.81 -30.89
N ASN A 878 23.12 28.43 -32.08
CA ASN A 878 23.86 27.94 -33.25
C ASN A 878 25.37 28.17 -33.07
N LEU A 879 26.12 27.09 -32.80
CA LEU A 879 27.58 27.10 -32.71
C LEU A 879 28.24 27.02 -34.09
N GLY A 880 27.49 26.57 -35.10
CA GLY A 880 27.94 26.40 -36.47
C GLY A 880 28.82 25.16 -36.63
N ARG A 881 29.77 25.21 -37.57
CA ARG A 881 30.60 24.05 -37.88
C ARG A 881 31.63 23.79 -36.78
N VAL A 882 31.51 22.65 -36.11
CA VAL A 882 32.42 22.21 -35.06
C VAL A 882 33.38 21.10 -35.51
N ALA A 883 33.11 20.43 -36.64
CA ALA A 883 34.02 19.46 -37.23
C ALA A 883 34.08 19.57 -38.76
N ALA A 884 35.29 19.52 -39.32
CA ALA A 884 35.51 19.50 -40.76
C ALA A 884 35.15 18.14 -41.44
N GLY A 885 35.04 17.08 -40.64
CA GLY A 885 34.72 15.72 -41.06
C GLY A 885 35.92 14.89 -41.52
N THR A 886 35.81 13.58 -41.31
CA THR A 886 36.87 12.58 -41.57
C THR A 886 36.71 11.84 -42.90
N GLY A 887 35.60 12.05 -43.63
CA GLY A 887 35.44 11.60 -45.02
C GLY A 887 34.09 10.96 -45.35
N ASP A 888 33.64 9.96 -44.59
CA ASP A 888 32.37 9.24 -44.84
C ASP A 888 31.47 9.34 -43.61
N GLY A 889 30.48 10.23 -43.68
CA GLY A 889 29.57 10.51 -42.57
C GLY A 889 28.74 9.31 -42.13
N SER A 890 28.52 8.30 -42.99
CA SER A 890 27.74 7.12 -42.60
C SER A 890 28.40 6.27 -41.52
N LYS A 891 29.72 6.45 -41.34
CA LYS A 891 30.54 5.75 -40.35
C LYS A 891 30.68 6.49 -39.03
N VAL A 892 30.16 7.72 -38.96
CA VAL A 892 30.31 8.58 -37.78
C VAL A 892 29.26 8.21 -36.74
N ARG A 893 29.68 8.13 -35.49
CA ARG A 893 28.88 7.94 -34.28
C ARG A 893 29.40 8.90 -33.20
N PHE A 894 28.65 8.99 -32.11
CA PHE A 894 28.96 9.77 -30.92
C PHE A 894 28.84 8.85 -29.71
N MET A 895 29.69 9.05 -28.71
CA MET A 895 29.73 8.31 -27.45
C MET A 895 30.59 9.09 -26.44
N ASP A 896 30.32 9.02 -25.14
CA ASP A 896 31.27 9.49 -24.13
C ASP A 896 32.34 8.42 -23.89
N PHE A 897 33.50 8.56 -24.53
CA PHE A 897 34.53 7.53 -24.47
C PHE A 897 35.44 7.65 -23.22
N ASP A 898 35.65 8.83 -22.66
CA ASP A 898 36.56 9.00 -21.51
C ASP A 898 35.88 9.41 -20.19
N GLY A 899 34.57 9.61 -20.21
CA GLY A 899 33.69 9.78 -19.06
C GLY A 899 33.72 11.19 -18.51
N ASP A 900 33.97 12.18 -19.37
CA ASP A 900 34.01 13.59 -19.00
C ASP A 900 32.70 14.33 -19.26
N GLY A 901 31.70 13.62 -19.80
CA GLY A 901 30.36 14.12 -20.14
C GLY A 901 30.25 14.62 -21.58
N ASP A 902 31.36 14.88 -22.27
CA ASP A 902 31.33 15.37 -23.64
C ASP A 902 31.27 14.18 -24.63
N ASP A 903 30.28 14.17 -25.52
CA ASP A 903 30.21 13.15 -26.57
C ASP A 903 31.36 13.29 -27.59
N ASP A 904 32.09 12.19 -27.76
CA ASP A 904 33.25 12.10 -28.63
C ASP A 904 32.91 11.74 -30.06
N TYR A 905 33.75 12.21 -31.00
CA TYR A 905 33.57 11.91 -32.42
C TYR A 905 34.20 10.56 -32.76
N VAL A 906 33.37 9.60 -33.16
CA VAL A 906 33.79 8.23 -33.45
C VAL A 906 33.65 7.89 -34.93
N VAL A 907 34.66 7.25 -35.52
CA VAL A 907 34.58 6.66 -36.86
C VAL A 907 34.67 5.14 -36.80
N LEU A 908 33.59 4.47 -37.20
CA LEU A 908 33.52 3.01 -37.26
C LEU A 908 33.95 2.45 -38.63
N GLY A 909 34.91 1.53 -38.57
CA GLY A 909 35.32 0.70 -39.70
C GLY A 909 34.28 -0.39 -40.00
N SER A 910 34.32 -0.94 -41.22
CA SER A 910 33.41 -2.00 -41.64
C SER A 910 33.52 -3.28 -40.81
N ALA A 911 34.64 -3.46 -40.10
CA ALA A 911 34.83 -4.59 -39.19
C ALA A 911 34.68 -4.23 -37.69
N GLY A 912 34.13 -3.05 -37.40
CA GLY A 912 33.96 -2.54 -36.04
C GLY A 912 35.22 -1.89 -35.46
N GLN A 913 36.25 -1.63 -36.28
CA GLN A 913 37.39 -0.83 -35.81
C GLN A 913 36.89 0.55 -35.38
N MET A 914 37.38 1.04 -34.25
CA MET A 914 36.96 2.35 -33.73
C MET A 914 38.15 3.30 -33.70
N ASP A 915 38.04 4.39 -34.46
CA ASP A 915 38.96 5.52 -34.38
C ASP A 915 38.22 6.68 -33.68
N VAL A 916 38.77 7.20 -32.58
CA VAL A 916 38.10 8.21 -31.70
C VAL A 916 38.86 9.53 -31.71
N TRP A 917 38.10 10.62 -31.70
CA TRP A 917 38.56 11.97 -31.44
C TRP A 917 37.80 12.50 -30.24
N ARG A 918 38.54 12.75 -29.16
CA ARG A 918 37.97 13.34 -27.97
C ARG A 918 37.51 14.77 -28.22
N ASN A 919 36.34 15.13 -27.74
CA ASN A 919 35.83 16.47 -27.73
C ASN A 919 36.53 17.30 -26.64
N ASP A 920 37.29 18.33 -27.00
CA ASP A 920 37.76 19.34 -26.04
C ASP A 920 37.09 20.70 -26.35
N GLY A 921 35.81 20.65 -26.74
CA GLY A 921 35.01 21.79 -27.21
C GLY A 921 35.12 22.09 -28.70
N GLY A 922 35.46 21.10 -29.53
CA GLY A 922 35.47 21.14 -31.01
C GLY A 922 36.18 22.32 -31.71
N ASP A 923 35.96 22.48 -33.03
CA ASP A 923 36.61 23.51 -33.86
C ASP A 923 35.97 24.92 -33.74
N ILE A 924 35.24 25.22 -32.65
CA ILE A 924 34.60 26.52 -32.45
C ILE A 924 35.61 27.61 -32.01
N PRO A 925 35.33 28.91 -32.28
CA PRO A 925 36.19 30.00 -31.83
C PRO A 925 36.29 30.08 -30.29
N GLY A 926 37.39 29.56 -29.73
CA GLY A 926 37.63 29.50 -28.28
C GLY A 926 37.62 28.10 -27.69
N GLY A 927 37.19 27.08 -28.44
CA GLY A 927 37.31 25.67 -28.07
C GLY A 927 38.76 25.17 -28.12
N HIS A 928 39.05 24.07 -27.44
CA HIS A 928 40.36 23.42 -27.44
C HIS A 928 40.54 22.40 -28.58
N GLY A 929 39.53 22.21 -29.43
CA GLY A 929 39.60 21.39 -30.64
C GLY A 929 39.17 19.95 -30.40
N TRP A 930 39.42 19.10 -31.41
CA TRP A 930 39.28 17.65 -31.31
C TRP A 930 40.64 16.99 -31.10
N THR A 931 40.79 16.17 -30.06
CA THR A 931 42.02 15.42 -29.78
C THR A 931 41.93 14.00 -30.33
N SER A 932 42.71 13.69 -31.37
CA SER A 932 42.74 12.34 -31.93
C SER A 932 43.39 11.34 -30.96
N LEU A 933 42.60 10.37 -30.48
CA LEU A 933 43.07 9.23 -29.69
C LEU A 933 43.56 8.10 -30.60
N GLY A 934 43.21 8.16 -31.89
CA GLY A 934 43.57 7.16 -32.89
C GLY A 934 42.68 5.92 -32.78
N ARG A 935 43.22 4.76 -33.14
CA ARG A 935 42.47 3.50 -33.10
C ARG A 935 42.40 2.96 -31.68
N VAL A 936 41.20 2.95 -31.10
CA VAL A 936 40.95 2.51 -29.72
C VAL A 936 40.29 1.13 -29.65
N ALA A 937 39.77 0.60 -30.77
CA ALA A 937 39.28 -0.78 -30.86
C ALA A 937 39.68 -1.44 -32.19
N ALA A 938 40.11 -2.70 -32.12
CA ALA A 938 40.42 -3.52 -33.30
C ALA A 938 39.17 -4.00 -34.07
N GLY A 939 38.01 -3.96 -33.41
CA GLY A 939 36.72 -4.41 -33.93
C GLY A 939 36.47 -5.90 -33.76
N THR A 940 35.20 -6.26 -33.62
CA THR A 940 34.73 -7.63 -33.34
C THR A 940 34.21 -8.37 -34.58
N GLY A 941 34.07 -7.70 -35.73
CA GLY A 941 33.73 -8.37 -36.99
C GLY A 941 32.88 -7.55 -37.95
N ASP A 942 31.64 -7.19 -37.60
CA ASP A 942 30.71 -6.46 -38.46
C ASP A 942 30.38 -5.11 -37.82
N GLY A 943 30.95 -4.04 -38.39
CA GLY A 943 30.79 -2.69 -37.84
C GLY A 943 29.36 -2.16 -37.90
N SER A 944 28.47 -2.77 -38.69
CA SER A 944 27.07 -2.35 -38.75
C SER A 944 26.24 -2.77 -37.53
N LYS A 945 26.80 -3.66 -36.70
CA LYS A 945 26.17 -4.19 -35.48
C LYS A 945 26.66 -3.53 -34.20
N VAL A 946 27.60 -2.59 -34.32
CA VAL A 946 28.19 -1.92 -33.17
C VAL A 946 27.23 -0.85 -32.66
N THR A 947 27.04 -0.85 -31.35
CA THR A 947 26.29 0.15 -30.59
C THR A 947 27.12 0.58 -29.39
N PHE A 948 26.78 1.72 -28.83
CA PHE A 948 27.38 2.26 -27.59
C PHE A 948 26.27 2.39 -26.55
N LEU A 949 26.62 2.17 -25.29
CA LEU A 949 25.75 2.27 -24.12
C LEU A 949 26.61 2.28 -22.84
N ASP A 950 26.21 2.97 -21.78
CA ASP A 950 26.83 2.78 -20.45
C ASP A 950 26.14 1.61 -19.74
N PHE A 951 26.76 0.42 -19.79
CA PHE A 951 26.16 -0.79 -19.23
C PHE A 951 26.42 -0.95 -17.72
N ASP A 952 27.46 -0.34 -17.17
CA ASP A 952 27.87 -0.54 -15.76
C ASP A 952 27.96 0.74 -14.92
N LYS A 953 27.42 1.85 -15.45
CA LYS A 953 27.24 3.13 -14.76
C LYS A 953 28.55 3.73 -14.29
N ASP A 954 29.61 3.52 -15.08
CA ASP A 954 30.92 4.08 -14.80
C ASP A 954 31.14 5.46 -15.45
N GLY A 955 30.14 5.93 -16.19
CA GLY A 955 30.11 7.19 -16.92
C GLY A 955 30.79 7.12 -18.27
N LYS A 956 31.25 5.93 -18.72
CA LYS A 956 31.83 5.75 -20.05
C LYS A 956 30.99 4.80 -20.86
N ASP A 957 30.78 5.16 -22.11
CA ASP A 957 30.10 4.29 -23.05
C ASP A 957 30.95 3.05 -23.39
N ASP A 958 30.28 1.92 -23.33
CA ASP A 958 30.81 0.60 -23.61
C ASP A 958 30.63 0.18 -25.07
N TYR A 959 31.47 -0.75 -25.51
CA TYR A 959 31.40 -1.30 -26.86
C TYR A 959 30.42 -2.47 -26.89
N GLY A 960 29.24 -2.26 -27.47
CA GLY A 960 28.20 -3.28 -27.66
C GLY A 960 28.20 -3.87 -29.08
N VAL A 961 27.87 -5.16 -29.20
CA VAL A 961 27.62 -5.84 -30.48
C VAL A 961 26.25 -6.49 -30.45
N LEU A 962 25.38 -6.03 -31.34
CA LEU A 962 24.00 -6.47 -31.40
C LEU A 962 23.76 -7.55 -32.46
N GLY A 963 23.27 -8.69 -32.02
CA GLY A 963 22.86 -9.82 -32.82
C GLY A 963 21.57 -9.58 -33.58
N SER A 964 21.30 -10.40 -34.59
CA SER A 964 20.08 -10.27 -35.40
C SER A 964 18.81 -10.64 -34.63
N ALA A 965 18.93 -11.41 -33.55
CA ALA A 965 17.82 -11.72 -32.66
C ALA A 965 17.83 -10.82 -31.39
N GLY A 966 18.55 -9.70 -31.44
CA GLY A 966 18.67 -8.75 -30.34
C GLY A 966 19.64 -9.20 -29.25
N GLU A 967 20.45 -10.24 -29.46
CA GLU A 967 21.45 -10.67 -28.50
C GLU A 967 22.51 -9.58 -28.32
N LEU A 968 22.89 -9.23 -27.09
CA LEU A 968 23.87 -8.19 -26.84
C LEU A 968 25.12 -8.79 -26.20
N ASP A 969 26.25 -8.63 -26.87
CA ASP A 969 27.58 -8.93 -26.33
C ASP A 969 28.30 -7.59 -26.02
N VAL A 970 28.77 -7.39 -24.78
CA VAL A 970 29.35 -6.10 -24.31
C VAL A 970 30.81 -6.26 -23.91
N TRP A 971 31.60 -5.24 -24.22
CA TRP A 971 32.95 -5.01 -23.72
C TRP A 971 33.00 -3.68 -23.01
N ARG A 972 33.29 -3.72 -21.71
CA ARG A 972 33.40 -2.53 -20.89
C ARG A 972 34.62 -1.69 -21.26
N ASN A 973 34.45 -0.38 -21.32
CA ASN A 973 35.48 0.61 -21.62
C ASN A 973 36.37 0.94 -20.40
N ASP A 974 37.51 0.26 -20.29
CA ASP A 974 38.56 0.57 -19.32
C ASP A 974 39.63 1.55 -19.90
N GLY A 975 39.26 2.38 -20.89
CA GLY A 975 40.13 3.36 -21.55
C GLY A 975 40.68 2.93 -22.92
N GLY A 976 40.11 1.89 -23.54
CA GLY A 976 40.42 1.39 -24.88
C GLY A 976 41.87 0.96 -25.16
N ASP A 977 42.16 0.57 -26.41
CA ASP A 977 43.47 0.03 -26.81
C ASP A 977 44.61 1.09 -26.90
N ILE A 978 44.40 2.29 -26.35
CA ILE A 978 45.26 3.48 -26.50
C ILE A 978 46.66 3.28 -25.89
N SER A 979 46.83 2.29 -24.99
CA SER A 979 48.07 2.03 -24.24
C SER A 979 48.58 0.57 -24.29
N GLY A 980 48.26 -0.19 -25.34
CA GLY A 980 48.92 -1.47 -25.60
C GLY A 980 48.13 -2.75 -25.27
N GLY A 981 46.80 -2.66 -25.24
CA GLY A 981 45.93 -3.80 -25.59
C GLY A 981 45.07 -4.43 -24.50
N HIS A 982 44.71 -3.71 -23.43
CA HIS A 982 43.83 -4.22 -22.36
C HIS A 982 42.82 -3.20 -21.83
N GLY A 983 42.41 -2.20 -22.63
CA GLY A 983 41.43 -1.21 -22.20
C GLY A 983 39.97 -1.59 -22.50
N TRP A 984 39.72 -2.86 -22.85
CA TRP A 984 38.38 -3.41 -23.04
C TRP A 984 38.22 -4.70 -22.24
N THR A 985 37.25 -4.74 -21.32
CA THR A 985 36.92 -5.96 -20.56
C THR A 985 35.67 -6.62 -21.13
N SER A 986 35.81 -7.83 -21.66
CA SER A 986 34.65 -8.60 -22.16
C SER A 986 33.73 -8.97 -21.01
N LEU A 987 32.52 -8.44 -21.00
CA LEU A 987 31.43 -8.88 -20.12
C LEU A 987 30.71 -10.11 -20.70
N GLY A 988 30.90 -10.35 -22.00
CA GLY A 988 30.34 -11.50 -22.70
C GLY A 988 28.91 -11.20 -23.16
N ARG A 989 28.08 -12.24 -23.26
CA ARG A 989 26.68 -12.08 -23.62
C ARG A 989 25.90 -11.58 -22.42
N VAL A 990 25.49 -10.32 -22.47
CA VAL A 990 24.73 -9.68 -21.39
C VAL A 990 23.23 -9.76 -21.64
N ALA A 991 22.78 -9.94 -22.89
CA ALA A 991 21.37 -10.20 -23.21
C ALA A 991 21.23 -11.37 -24.19
N ALA A 992 20.39 -12.35 -23.84
CA ALA A 992 20.05 -13.48 -24.72
C ALA A 992 19.28 -13.08 -26.00
N GLY A 993 18.71 -11.87 -26.03
CA GLY A 993 17.95 -11.32 -27.15
C GLY A 993 16.45 -11.54 -27.02
N ALA A 994 15.68 -10.47 -27.28
CA ALA A 994 14.24 -10.45 -27.06
C ALA A 994 13.41 -10.25 -28.34
N GLY A 995 14.03 -10.29 -29.54
CA GLY A 995 13.30 -10.05 -30.78
C GLY A 995 14.16 -9.79 -32.00
N ASP A 996 13.76 -8.86 -32.87
CA ASP A 996 14.58 -8.42 -34.01
C ASP A 996 15.60 -7.37 -33.54
N GLY A 997 16.89 -7.65 -33.69
CA GLY A 997 17.95 -6.73 -33.28
C GLY A 997 17.84 -5.33 -33.90
N SER A 998 17.27 -5.20 -35.09
CA SER A 998 17.09 -3.87 -35.70
C SER A 998 16.14 -2.94 -34.91
N GLN A 999 15.33 -3.51 -34.01
CA GLN A 999 14.38 -2.80 -33.16
C GLN A 999 14.94 -2.43 -31.79
N VAL A 1000 16.10 -2.96 -31.42
CA VAL A 1000 16.66 -2.75 -30.08
C VAL A 1000 17.28 -1.36 -30.01
N ARG A 1001 17.04 -0.67 -28.89
CA ARG A 1001 17.61 0.62 -28.53
C ARG A 1001 18.04 0.56 -27.06
N PHE A 1002 18.90 1.49 -26.68
CA PHE A 1002 19.40 1.68 -25.34
C PHE A 1002 19.10 3.12 -24.93
N MET A 1003 18.66 3.28 -23.69
CA MET A 1003 18.32 4.55 -23.06
C MET A 1003 18.27 4.34 -21.54
N ASP A 1004 18.63 5.33 -20.74
CA ASP A 1004 18.39 5.29 -19.29
C ASP A 1004 16.94 5.69 -19.03
N ILE A 1005 16.05 4.71 -18.87
CA ILE A 1005 14.62 5.03 -18.77
C ILE A 1005 14.24 5.50 -17.37
N ASP A 1006 14.96 5.11 -16.31
CA ASP A 1006 14.60 5.40 -14.92
C ASP A 1006 15.59 6.29 -14.18
N GLY A 1007 16.47 6.97 -14.91
CA GLY A 1007 17.41 7.97 -14.41
C GLY A 1007 18.41 7.38 -13.43
N ASP A 1008 18.66 6.10 -13.59
CA ASP A 1008 19.51 5.28 -12.77
C ASP A 1008 20.98 5.58 -13.14
N GLY A 1009 21.29 5.74 -14.42
CA GLY A 1009 22.61 6.00 -14.97
C GLY A 1009 23.23 4.77 -15.65
N ASP A 1010 22.52 3.66 -15.74
CA ASP A 1010 22.82 2.58 -16.68
C ASP A 1010 21.76 2.50 -17.79
N ASP A 1011 22.23 2.15 -18.99
CA ASP A 1011 21.38 2.07 -20.17
C ASP A 1011 20.53 0.80 -20.19
N ASP A 1012 19.23 0.98 -20.37
CA ASP A 1012 18.23 -0.07 -20.40
C ASP A 1012 18.00 -0.68 -21.78
N TYR A 1013 17.47 -1.90 -21.80
CA TYR A 1013 17.19 -2.60 -23.05
C TYR A 1013 15.77 -2.30 -23.53
N ILE A 1014 15.65 -1.64 -24.69
CA ILE A 1014 14.35 -1.25 -25.27
C ILE A 1014 14.10 -1.98 -26.59
N ILE A 1015 12.89 -2.53 -26.77
CA ILE A 1015 12.38 -2.93 -28.09
C ILE A 1015 11.43 -1.84 -28.59
N LEU A 1016 11.85 -1.16 -29.66
CA LEU A 1016 11.07 -0.14 -30.34
C LEU A 1016 10.24 -0.73 -31.50
N GLY A 1017 8.93 -0.68 -31.35
CA GLY A 1017 7.96 -1.10 -32.34
C GLY A 1017 7.93 -0.18 -33.56
N THR A 1018 7.43 -0.70 -34.69
CA THR A 1018 7.28 0.09 -35.93
C THR A 1018 6.25 1.23 -35.81
N GLN A 1019 5.36 1.17 -34.82
CA GLN A 1019 4.44 2.25 -34.45
C GLN A 1019 4.93 3.06 -33.23
N GLY A 1020 6.23 2.99 -32.94
CA GLY A 1020 6.87 3.80 -31.91
C GLY A 1020 6.55 3.36 -30.49
N ALA A 1021 5.82 2.26 -30.32
CA ALA A 1021 5.60 1.63 -29.02
C ALA A 1021 6.92 1.07 -28.46
N MET A 1022 7.08 0.99 -27.15
CA MET A 1022 8.31 0.54 -26.50
C MET A 1022 8.03 -0.50 -25.43
N LEU A 1023 8.74 -1.64 -25.52
CA LEU A 1023 8.89 -2.57 -24.41
C LEU A 1023 10.27 -2.35 -23.78
N ALA A 1024 10.37 -2.27 -22.46
CA ALA A 1024 11.62 -2.00 -21.77
C ALA A 1024 11.96 -3.08 -20.74
N TRP A 1025 13.27 -3.26 -20.52
CA TRP A 1025 13.84 -4.03 -19.44
C TRP A 1025 14.92 -3.20 -18.78
N ARG A 1026 14.75 -2.97 -17.48
CA ARG A 1026 15.74 -2.26 -16.69
C ARG A 1026 17.00 -3.09 -16.52
N ASN A 1027 18.15 -2.47 -16.67
CA ASN A 1027 19.44 -3.05 -16.35
C ASN A 1027 19.65 -3.07 -14.82
N ASP A 1028 19.90 -4.25 -14.27
CA ASP A 1028 20.33 -4.48 -12.88
C ASP A 1028 21.60 -5.36 -12.88
N GLY A 1029 22.44 -5.22 -13.94
CA GLY A 1029 23.67 -6.00 -14.18
C GLY A 1029 23.56 -7.12 -15.26
N GLY A 1030 22.46 -7.13 -16.03
CA GLY A 1030 22.17 -8.06 -17.13
C GLY A 1030 22.30 -9.56 -16.83
N ASP A 1031 22.48 -10.40 -17.86
CA ASP A 1031 22.52 -11.88 -17.72
C ASP A 1031 23.81 -12.42 -17.07
N THR A 1032 24.75 -11.55 -16.69
CA THR A 1032 26.12 -11.93 -16.29
C THR A 1032 26.22 -12.62 -14.92
N ASN A 1033 25.16 -12.58 -14.09
CA ASN A 1033 25.10 -13.15 -12.74
C ASN A 1033 23.94 -14.15 -12.52
N GLY A 1034 23.80 -15.14 -13.40
CA GLY A 1034 22.81 -16.22 -13.22
C GLY A 1034 21.45 -15.96 -13.86
N GLY A 1035 21.39 -15.01 -14.80
CA GLY A 1035 20.24 -14.83 -15.72
C GLY A 1035 19.08 -13.98 -15.21
N ASN A 1036 19.29 -13.13 -14.19
CA ASN A 1036 18.23 -12.34 -13.55
C ASN A 1036 18.49 -10.81 -13.49
N GLY A 1037 19.52 -10.28 -14.17
CA GLY A 1037 19.84 -8.84 -14.10
C GLY A 1037 19.10 -7.97 -15.12
N TRP A 1038 18.13 -8.52 -15.85
CA TRP A 1038 17.20 -7.72 -16.66
C TRP A 1038 15.80 -7.78 -16.05
N LYS A 1039 15.28 -6.64 -15.60
CA LYS A 1039 13.95 -6.57 -15.00
C LYS A 1039 12.95 -6.02 -16.00
N SER A 1040 12.01 -6.86 -16.43
CA SER A 1040 10.96 -6.44 -17.38
C SER A 1040 10.14 -5.28 -16.81
N LEU A 1041 10.12 -4.15 -17.52
CA LEU A 1041 9.22 -3.04 -17.30
C LEU A 1041 7.97 -3.13 -18.20
N GLY A 1042 7.89 -4.11 -19.10
CA GLY A 1042 6.72 -4.26 -19.96
C GLY A 1042 6.60 -3.12 -20.97
N LEU A 1043 5.37 -2.76 -21.37
CA LEU A 1043 5.14 -1.70 -22.35
C LEU A 1043 5.28 -0.34 -21.68
N VAL A 1044 6.33 0.40 -21.97
CA VAL A 1044 6.58 1.70 -21.35
C VAL A 1044 6.09 2.87 -22.21
N ALA A 1045 5.95 2.70 -23.54
CA ALA A 1045 5.31 3.68 -24.41
C ALA A 1045 4.34 3.02 -25.39
N ALA A 1046 3.14 3.59 -25.56
CA ALA A 1046 2.16 3.14 -26.55
C ALA A 1046 2.55 3.52 -27.99
N GLY A 1047 3.44 4.51 -28.13
CA GLY A 1047 3.95 5.00 -29.40
C GLY A 1047 3.12 6.11 -30.02
N THR A 1048 3.80 6.94 -30.82
CA THR A 1048 3.22 8.16 -31.42
C THR A 1048 2.96 8.02 -32.93
N GLY A 1049 3.17 6.81 -33.48
CA GLY A 1049 3.12 6.54 -34.91
C GLY A 1049 4.46 6.01 -35.42
N ASP A 1050 4.93 6.44 -36.59
CA ASP A 1050 6.12 5.84 -37.24
C ASP A 1050 7.38 5.78 -36.34
N GLY A 1051 7.70 4.58 -35.85
CA GLY A 1051 8.82 4.31 -34.93
C GLY A 1051 10.19 4.62 -35.51
N SER A 1052 10.32 4.70 -36.85
CA SER A 1052 11.60 5.08 -37.47
C SER A 1052 12.02 6.52 -37.15
N LYS A 1053 11.07 7.35 -36.71
CA LYS A 1053 11.26 8.74 -36.34
C LYS A 1053 11.69 8.93 -34.88
N VAL A 1054 11.61 7.89 -34.07
CA VAL A 1054 11.82 7.96 -32.62
C VAL A 1054 13.30 8.00 -32.28
N ARG A 1055 13.67 8.84 -31.32
CA ARG A 1055 14.98 9.00 -30.69
C ARG A 1055 14.77 9.13 -29.18
N PHE A 1056 15.83 8.92 -28.41
CA PHE A 1056 15.87 9.05 -26.95
C PHE A 1056 16.96 10.05 -26.57
N MET A 1057 16.71 10.83 -25.52
CA MET A 1057 17.62 11.87 -24.99
C MET A 1057 17.00 12.53 -23.73
N ASP A 1058 17.77 12.92 -22.72
CA ASP A 1058 17.29 13.78 -21.63
C ASP A 1058 17.20 15.24 -22.12
N VAL A 1059 15.99 15.73 -22.38
CA VAL A 1059 15.80 17.08 -22.93
C VAL A 1059 15.53 18.12 -21.84
N ASP A 1060 15.12 17.68 -20.65
CA ASP A 1060 14.60 18.56 -19.60
C ASP A 1060 15.38 18.55 -18.28
N LYS A 1061 16.48 17.79 -18.22
CA LYS A 1061 17.49 17.70 -17.15
C LYS A 1061 16.98 17.04 -15.87
N ASP A 1062 16.08 16.06 -15.98
CA ASP A 1062 15.67 15.27 -14.82
C ASP A 1062 16.42 13.94 -14.68
N GLY A 1063 17.26 13.59 -15.66
CA GLY A 1063 18.16 12.45 -15.65
C GLY A 1063 17.58 11.20 -16.30
N ASP A 1064 16.29 11.17 -16.66
CA ASP A 1064 15.69 10.11 -17.46
C ASP A 1064 15.57 10.48 -18.95
N ASP A 1065 15.86 9.53 -19.83
CA ASP A 1065 15.80 9.77 -21.26
C ASP A 1065 14.35 9.95 -21.75
N ASP A 1066 14.13 10.99 -22.54
CA ASP A 1066 12.85 11.37 -23.11
C ASP A 1066 12.55 10.71 -24.46
N TYR A 1067 11.27 10.68 -24.84
CA TYR A 1067 10.82 10.16 -26.12
C TYR A 1067 10.69 11.29 -27.14
N VAL A 1068 11.48 11.23 -28.20
CA VAL A 1068 11.57 12.29 -29.21
C VAL A 1068 11.19 11.78 -30.60
N THR A 1069 10.43 12.56 -31.37
CA THR A 1069 10.20 12.28 -32.79
C THR A 1069 10.73 13.38 -33.71
N LEU A 1070 11.36 12.98 -34.81
CA LEU A 1070 11.86 13.89 -35.84
C LEU A 1070 10.98 13.86 -37.11
N GLU A 1071 10.61 15.06 -37.58
CA GLU A 1071 9.92 15.21 -38.87
C GLU A 1071 10.89 14.90 -40.03
N PRO A 1072 10.56 13.99 -40.96
CA PRO A 1072 11.51 13.49 -41.96
C PRO A 1072 12.19 14.54 -42.84
N THR A 1073 11.50 15.64 -43.18
CA THR A 1073 11.93 16.64 -44.15
C THR A 1073 12.59 17.85 -43.50
N SER A 1074 12.06 18.34 -42.38
CA SER A 1074 12.58 19.51 -41.68
C SER A 1074 13.49 19.16 -40.51
N GLY A 1075 13.42 17.92 -40.00
CA GLY A 1075 14.05 17.52 -38.75
C GLY A 1075 13.45 18.23 -37.54
N GLN A 1076 12.20 18.70 -37.65
CA GLN A 1076 11.47 19.29 -36.53
C GLN A 1076 11.34 18.25 -35.42
N MET A 1077 11.71 18.64 -34.21
CA MET A 1077 11.68 17.79 -33.03
C MET A 1077 10.38 17.98 -32.25
N ARG A 1078 9.74 16.87 -31.88
CA ARG A 1078 8.63 16.84 -30.92
C ARG A 1078 8.99 15.94 -29.75
N LEU A 1079 8.68 16.43 -28.55
CA LEU A 1079 9.13 15.86 -27.30
C LEU A 1079 7.95 15.33 -26.47
N TRP A 1080 8.18 14.18 -25.85
CA TRP A 1080 7.37 13.62 -24.78
C TRP A 1080 8.31 13.36 -23.61
N VAL A 1081 8.12 14.12 -22.54
CA VAL A 1081 8.97 14.06 -21.36
C VAL A 1081 8.66 12.78 -20.58
N ASN A 1082 9.68 12.01 -20.22
CA ASN A 1082 9.58 10.90 -19.28
C ASN A 1082 9.45 11.45 -17.87
N ARG A 1083 8.66 10.78 -17.02
CA ARG A 1083 8.55 11.16 -15.60
C ARG A 1083 8.31 9.90 -14.81
N ILE A 1084 9.42 9.31 -14.40
CA ILE A 1084 9.39 8.12 -13.58
C ILE A 1084 9.18 8.51 -12.11
N ALA A 1085 8.27 7.78 -11.44
CA ALA A 1085 8.15 7.90 -9.99
C ALA A 1085 9.28 7.07 -9.35
N HIS A 1086 10.40 7.71 -9.01
CA HIS A 1086 11.48 7.09 -8.24
C HIS A 1086 11.04 6.63 -6.84
#